data_AF-A0AA96JM93-F1
#
_entry.id   AF-A0AA96JM93-F1
#
_cell.length_a   1.000
_cell.length_b   1.000
_cell.length_c   1.000
_cell.angle_alpha   90.00
_cell.angle_beta   90.00
_cell.angle_gamma   90.00
#
_symmetry.space_group_name_H-M   'P 1'
#
loop_
_entity.id
_entity.type
_entity.pdbx_description
1 polymer ?
#
loop_
_entity_poly.entity_id
_entity_poly.type
_entity_poly.pdbx_seq_one_letter_code
_entity_poly.pdbx_strand_id
1 'polypeptide(L)'
;MSITIRPYQEGDAHDIAELYNRHRDNPNPVAGGIGGDELERELTERDTATFLVAVDDGRVVGTFGLFHSTGRRSARAGELIADMFFVAPAYRNGVITGRLFTEAVEWMMKCGCLVLRLTVNPANTVAFRLYRRVGCVSVGETVPGEDGNVELHNYIPLILRSVFADLDPEAVAALGGLSSFANVAGGRDDELRSDVRVVDGVRTIAYALALGGFRIDASIDVDRGLMLDARLTAPDGTARPLRIAEPPYRVKTARQVPPHRFESGGLVCEVDGGDGTVTVTAAGHHGPLLVSTWPSCEADRSAGWREGQPRDLDVVPVENGVRVAERSGEDEVVGTITLDGGVLGQDFTFTRRPGRIFQTIGLRQGTFALSDPAAGTAAEHLLGTGIGVRDASEVVAAAQVAPAGSELVWNDGPTRIELPATRPVRLIHTGLVERHLEQDEDGVARLRTVFRTGADARPAARSAAAPQPVAGTRAVKVQAAAAGVTSWTEGGTKVLRSPHPRTRAFGCNPRWTAGMWVTREHGRFSLATGLGWGVPTAGGWEQKHPLGLAAPHERIDWEVTAPESAAEPVRVDVRAPGAEEEVVLWITPNTPSRTAVVLDSAGTRRELDSSMFRQVWAAAAAVRLADGSWLDCRPAGEGAGAAEVVLRTTASGLLIGCVAAAGPDGAEASWQLAVHREPVV
;
A
#
# COMPACT_ATOMS: atom_id res chain seq x y z
N MET A 1 -35.52 20.46 2.29
CA MET A 1 -35.02 19.54 1.24
C MET A 1 -34.47 18.32 1.95
N SER A 2 -34.91 17.11 1.62
CA SER A 2 -34.58 15.91 2.39
C SER A 2 -33.60 15.01 1.63
N ILE A 3 -32.34 15.03 2.07
CA ILE A 3 -31.35 14.03 1.66
C ILE A 3 -31.80 12.66 2.17
N THR A 4 -31.89 11.70 1.25
CA THR A 4 -32.24 10.31 1.55
C THR A 4 -30.98 9.45 1.47
N ILE A 5 -30.77 8.60 2.48
CA ILE A 5 -29.74 7.56 2.45
C ILE A 5 -30.45 6.24 2.27
N ARG A 6 -29.99 5.45 1.31
CA ARG A 6 -30.55 4.14 0.98
C ARG A 6 -29.45 3.19 0.50
N PRO A 7 -29.71 1.87 0.51
CA PRO A 7 -28.87 0.93 -0.22
C PRO A 7 -28.79 1.26 -1.72
N TYR A 8 -27.69 0.83 -2.33
CA TYR A 8 -27.46 0.80 -3.77
C TYR A 8 -28.59 0.07 -4.49
N GLN A 9 -28.93 0.58 -5.68
CA GLN A 9 -29.93 0.02 -6.58
C GLN A 9 -29.34 -0.09 -7.99
N GLU A 10 -29.88 -1.02 -8.78
CA GLU A 10 -29.55 -1.15 -10.20
C GLU A 10 -29.70 0.22 -10.90
N GLY A 11 -28.67 0.63 -11.63
CA GLY A 11 -28.60 1.94 -12.30
C GLY A 11 -27.83 3.03 -11.54
N ASP A 12 -27.61 2.91 -10.22
CA ASP A 12 -26.84 3.92 -9.46
C ASP A 12 -25.36 3.99 -9.90
N ALA A 13 -24.83 2.91 -10.51
CA ALA A 13 -23.41 2.80 -10.85
C ALA A 13 -22.93 3.91 -11.79
N HIS A 14 -23.76 4.34 -12.74
CA HIS A 14 -23.41 5.43 -13.64
C HIS A 14 -23.26 6.77 -12.89
N ASP A 15 -24.22 7.10 -12.03
CA ASP A 15 -24.22 8.34 -11.25
C ASP A 15 -23.06 8.40 -10.25
N ILE A 16 -22.69 7.27 -9.65
CA ILE A 16 -21.54 7.16 -8.75
C ILE A 16 -20.23 7.33 -9.54
N ALA A 17 -20.10 6.68 -10.70
CA ALA A 17 -18.94 6.84 -11.57
C ALA A 17 -18.77 8.31 -12.00
N GLU A 18 -19.86 8.99 -12.39
CA GLU A 18 -19.84 10.42 -12.68
C GLU A 18 -19.41 11.27 -11.47
N LEU A 19 -19.94 10.97 -10.28
CA LEU A 19 -19.57 11.64 -9.05
C LEU A 19 -18.06 11.54 -8.79
N TYR A 20 -17.48 10.33 -8.89
CA TYR A 20 -16.05 10.11 -8.67
C TYR A 20 -15.20 10.81 -9.73
N ASN A 21 -15.57 10.70 -11.00
CA ASN A 21 -14.83 11.31 -12.11
C ASN A 21 -14.83 12.86 -12.03
N ARG A 22 -15.87 13.47 -11.45
CA ARG A 22 -15.97 14.92 -11.27
C ARG A 22 -15.04 15.47 -10.18
N HIS A 23 -14.64 14.65 -9.22
CA HIS A 23 -13.92 15.08 -8.03
C HIS A 23 -12.52 14.48 -7.96
N ARG A 24 -11.49 15.33 -7.99
CA ARG A 24 -10.08 14.90 -7.93
C ARG A 24 -9.69 14.25 -6.60
N ASP A 25 -10.46 14.52 -5.55
CA ASP A 25 -10.28 13.97 -4.21
C ASP A 25 -11.21 12.79 -3.93
N ASN A 26 -11.73 12.13 -4.98
CA ASN A 26 -12.41 10.85 -4.83
C ASN A 26 -11.45 9.82 -4.21
N PRO A 27 -11.97 8.85 -3.45
CA PRO A 27 -11.15 7.92 -2.66
C PRO A 27 -10.38 6.91 -3.51
N ASN A 28 -10.83 6.62 -4.74
CA ASN A 28 -10.30 5.54 -5.57
C ASN A 28 -10.04 6.03 -7.01
N PRO A 29 -9.10 6.98 -7.20
CA PRO A 29 -8.91 7.61 -8.50
C PRO A 29 -8.25 6.64 -9.49
N VAL A 30 -8.79 6.59 -10.70
CA VAL A 30 -8.19 5.86 -11.82
C VAL A 30 -7.93 6.84 -12.97
N ALA A 31 -6.72 6.82 -13.55
CA ALA A 31 -6.34 7.72 -14.63
C ALA A 31 -7.33 7.61 -15.80
N GLY A 32 -7.97 8.70 -16.24
CA GLY A 32 -9.01 8.67 -17.28
C GLY A 32 -10.45 8.43 -16.79
N GLY A 33 -10.66 8.16 -15.50
CA GLY A 33 -11.99 7.98 -14.88
C GLY A 33 -12.65 6.62 -15.15
N ILE A 34 -13.61 6.22 -14.32
CA ILE A 34 -14.26 4.90 -14.42
C ILE A 34 -15.63 4.99 -15.11
N GLY A 35 -16.07 3.89 -15.75
CA GLY A 35 -17.42 3.72 -16.28
C GLY A 35 -18.40 3.11 -15.27
N GLY A 36 -19.71 3.18 -15.58
CA GLY A 36 -20.76 2.53 -14.77
C GLY A 36 -20.59 1.01 -14.73
N ASP A 37 -20.36 0.37 -15.88
CA ASP A 37 -20.14 -1.07 -15.99
C ASP A 37 -18.88 -1.53 -15.23
N GLU A 38 -17.84 -0.70 -15.20
CA GLU A 38 -16.62 -0.97 -14.42
C GLU A 38 -16.92 -0.91 -12.92
N LEU A 39 -17.72 0.07 -12.48
CA LEU A 39 -18.10 0.19 -11.08
C LEU A 39 -19.03 -0.95 -10.64
N GLU A 40 -20.05 -1.30 -11.43
CA GLU A 40 -20.96 -2.41 -11.11
C GLU A 40 -20.20 -3.74 -10.98
N ARG A 41 -19.25 -3.97 -11.90
CA ARG A 41 -18.34 -5.11 -11.82
C ARG A 41 -17.46 -5.04 -10.58
N GLU A 42 -16.90 -3.87 -10.23
CA GLU A 42 -16.09 -3.71 -9.01
C GLU A 42 -16.89 -4.06 -7.75
N LEU A 43 -18.13 -3.58 -7.64
CA LEU A 43 -19.00 -3.88 -6.50
C LEU A 43 -19.27 -5.39 -6.39
N THR A 44 -19.46 -6.06 -7.53
CA THR A 44 -19.66 -7.52 -7.57
C THR A 44 -18.38 -8.26 -7.15
N GLU A 45 -17.25 -7.90 -7.73
CA GLU A 45 -15.95 -8.57 -7.51
C GLU A 45 -15.35 -8.33 -6.12
N ARG A 46 -15.77 -7.25 -5.42
CA ARG A 46 -15.39 -6.98 -4.03
C ARG A 46 -16.20 -7.76 -3.00
N ASP A 47 -17.20 -8.52 -3.45
CA ASP A 47 -18.19 -9.15 -2.59
C ASP A 47 -18.78 -8.13 -1.61
N THR A 48 -19.53 -7.19 -2.19
CA THR A 48 -20.11 -6.06 -1.46
C THR A 48 -21.17 -6.55 -0.47
N ALA A 49 -20.88 -6.37 0.81
CA ALA A 49 -21.80 -6.70 1.89
C ALA A 49 -22.96 -5.68 1.93
N THR A 50 -22.64 -4.39 1.85
CA THR A 50 -23.62 -3.33 1.61
C THR A 50 -22.94 -2.12 0.96
N PHE A 51 -23.69 -1.39 0.15
CA PHE A 51 -23.24 -0.12 -0.40
C PHE A 51 -24.36 0.89 -0.22
N LEU A 52 -24.07 1.99 0.46
CA LEU A 52 -25.03 3.04 0.75
C LEU A 52 -24.79 4.22 -0.18
N VAL A 53 -25.88 4.82 -0.67
CA VAL A 53 -25.87 6.06 -1.44
C VAL A 53 -26.68 7.13 -0.72
N ALA A 54 -26.13 8.34 -0.69
CA ALA A 54 -26.83 9.54 -0.27
C ALA A 54 -27.32 10.28 -1.53
N VAL A 55 -28.63 10.51 -1.62
CA VAL A 55 -29.29 11.10 -2.78
C VAL A 55 -29.93 12.43 -2.40
N ASP A 56 -29.65 13.47 -3.18
CA ASP A 56 -30.32 14.77 -3.11
C ASP A 56 -30.86 15.14 -4.49
N ASP A 57 -32.15 15.45 -4.56
CA ASP A 57 -32.88 15.75 -5.82
C ASP A 57 -32.58 14.76 -6.97
N GLY A 58 -32.62 13.47 -6.65
CA GLY A 58 -32.35 12.38 -7.60
C GLY A 58 -30.88 12.19 -7.97
N ARG A 59 -29.95 12.99 -7.42
CA ARG A 59 -28.51 12.88 -7.70
C ARG A 59 -27.76 12.23 -6.56
N VAL A 60 -26.85 11.31 -6.87
CA VAL A 60 -25.92 10.76 -5.88
C VAL A 60 -24.93 11.85 -5.44
N VAL A 61 -24.90 12.15 -4.14
CA VAL A 61 -24.04 13.17 -3.52
C VAL A 61 -23.09 12.59 -2.47
N GLY A 62 -23.22 11.31 -2.15
CA GLY A 62 -22.29 10.60 -1.30
C GLY A 62 -22.48 9.09 -1.31
N THR A 63 -21.46 8.37 -0.85
CA THR A 63 -21.35 6.92 -0.92
C THR A 63 -20.66 6.38 0.34
N PHE A 64 -20.97 5.13 0.70
CA PHE A 64 -20.25 4.37 1.74
C PHE A 64 -20.35 2.88 1.38
N GLY A 65 -19.23 2.24 1.03
CA GLY A 65 -19.17 0.81 0.75
C GLY A 65 -18.61 0.00 1.93
N LEU A 66 -19.19 -1.18 2.16
CA LEU A 66 -18.68 -2.21 3.06
C LEU A 66 -18.44 -3.49 2.25
N PHE A 67 -17.20 -3.98 2.27
CA PHE A 67 -16.74 -5.04 1.39
C PHE A 67 -16.05 -6.17 2.16
N HIS A 68 -16.17 -7.40 1.65
CA HIS A 68 -15.34 -8.52 2.11
C HIS A 68 -13.93 -8.49 1.49
N SER A 69 -13.77 -7.90 0.30
CA SER A 69 -12.47 -7.70 -0.33
C SER A 69 -12.38 -6.33 -1.01
N THR A 70 -11.17 -5.79 -1.10
CA THR A 70 -10.85 -4.60 -1.91
C THR A 70 -10.00 -4.94 -3.13
N GLY A 71 -9.82 -6.24 -3.42
CA GLY A 71 -8.77 -6.74 -4.32
C GLY A 71 -7.38 -6.68 -3.68
N ARG A 72 -7.04 -5.59 -2.98
CA ARG A 72 -5.79 -5.43 -2.23
C ARG A 72 -5.74 -6.29 -0.98
N ARG A 73 -6.83 -6.27 -0.21
CA ARG A 73 -6.96 -6.91 1.10
C ARG A 73 -8.27 -7.65 1.21
N SER A 74 -8.30 -8.66 2.06
CA SER A 74 -9.50 -9.43 2.38
C SER A 74 -9.81 -9.32 3.87
N ALA A 75 -11.06 -8.96 4.19
CA ALA A 75 -11.57 -8.84 5.55
C ALA A 75 -11.63 -10.24 6.19
N ARG A 76 -11.26 -10.42 7.47
CA ARG A 76 -11.37 -11.72 8.15
C ARG A 76 -12.83 -12.06 8.48
N ALA A 77 -13.06 -13.29 8.95
CA ALA A 77 -14.37 -13.67 9.50
C ALA A 77 -14.81 -12.69 10.60
N GLY A 78 -16.02 -12.14 10.46
CA GLY A 78 -16.56 -11.14 11.39
C GLY A 78 -16.11 -9.70 11.13
N GLU A 79 -15.30 -9.46 10.10
CA GLU A 79 -14.82 -8.14 9.72
C GLU A 79 -15.39 -7.70 8.37
N LEU A 80 -15.42 -6.39 8.13
CA LEU A 80 -15.67 -5.78 6.83
C LEU A 80 -14.69 -4.63 6.60
N ILE A 81 -14.34 -4.37 5.35
CA ILE A 81 -13.51 -3.22 4.96
C ILE A 81 -14.44 -2.11 4.44
N ALA A 82 -14.41 -0.95 5.08
CA ALA A 82 -14.96 0.28 4.53
C ALA A 82 -14.00 0.85 3.49
N ASP A 83 -14.54 1.07 2.30
CA ASP A 83 -13.88 1.78 1.21
C ASP A 83 -14.94 2.56 0.42
N MET A 84 -14.54 3.33 -0.59
CA MET A 84 -15.48 4.11 -1.41
C MET A 84 -16.36 5.08 -0.58
N PHE A 85 -15.88 5.51 0.59
CA PHE A 85 -16.54 6.54 1.39
C PHE A 85 -16.25 7.92 0.78
N PHE A 86 -17.28 8.56 0.24
CA PHE A 86 -17.15 9.88 -0.36
C PHE A 86 -18.39 10.71 -0.11
N VAL A 87 -18.18 12.01 0.15
CA VAL A 87 -19.26 13.00 0.21
C VAL A 87 -18.83 14.19 -0.64
N ALA A 88 -19.69 14.59 -1.57
CA ALA A 88 -19.43 15.73 -2.45
C ALA A 88 -19.09 16.98 -1.63
N PRO A 89 -18.12 17.81 -2.04
CA PRO A 89 -17.62 18.94 -1.24
C PRO A 89 -18.70 19.85 -0.67
N ALA A 90 -19.77 20.11 -1.42
CA ALA A 90 -20.89 20.96 -1.01
C ALA A 90 -21.66 20.44 0.22
N TYR A 91 -21.53 19.15 0.57
CA TYR A 91 -22.31 18.49 1.62
C TYR A 91 -21.50 18.05 2.85
N ARG A 92 -20.17 18.22 2.84
CA ARG A 92 -19.26 17.69 3.88
C ARG A 92 -19.46 18.27 5.27
N ASN A 93 -19.98 19.49 5.37
CA ASN A 93 -20.28 20.14 6.65
C ASN A 93 -21.72 19.89 7.14
N GLY A 94 -22.44 18.96 6.49
CA GLY A 94 -23.80 18.57 6.85
C GLY A 94 -23.86 17.29 7.69
N VAL A 95 -25.09 16.79 7.85
CA VAL A 95 -25.36 15.56 8.63
C VAL A 95 -25.10 14.25 7.85
N ILE A 96 -24.80 14.33 6.55
CA ILE A 96 -24.68 13.15 5.67
C ILE A 96 -23.64 12.17 6.18
N THR A 97 -22.44 12.66 6.50
CA THR A 97 -21.32 11.83 6.97
C THR A 97 -21.71 11.01 8.19
N GLY A 98 -22.27 11.65 9.22
CA GLY A 98 -22.70 10.97 10.44
C GLY A 98 -23.80 9.94 10.16
N ARG A 99 -24.79 10.29 9.32
CA ARG A 99 -25.87 9.37 8.97
C ARG A 99 -25.39 8.15 8.17
N LEU A 100 -24.48 8.32 7.21
CA LEU A 100 -23.91 7.18 6.45
C LEU A 100 -23.18 6.20 7.39
N PHE A 101 -22.37 6.71 8.33
CA PHE A 101 -21.75 5.88 9.35
C PHE A 101 -22.78 5.16 10.23
N THR A 102 -23.84 5.87 10.63
CA THR A 102 -24.88 5.29 11.48
C THR A 102 -25.58 4.12 10.78
N GLU A 103 -26.05 4.32 9.56
CA GLU A 103 -26.70 3.29 8.75
C GLU A 103 -25.78 2.09 8.51
N ALA A 104 -24.50 2.33 8.22
CA ALA A 104 -23.51 1.27 8.01
C ALA A 104 -23.30 0.41 9.27
N VAL A 105 -23.12 1.03 10.44
CA VAL A 105 -22.93 0.28 11.70
C VAL A 105 -24.19 -0.46 12.13
N GLU A 106 -25.38 0.15 11.98
CA GLU A 106 -26.64 -0.54 12.23
C GLU A 106 -26.80 -1.78 11.35
N TRP A 107 -26.40 -1.69 10.08
CA TRP A 107 -26.38 -2.83 9.17
C TRP A 107 -25.39 -3.91 9.63
N MET A 108 -24.16 -3.51 9.98
CA MET A 108 -23.12 -4.43 10.48
C MET A 108 -23.56 -5.23 11.71
N MET A 109 -24.20 -4.57 12.68
CA MET A 109 -24.73 -5.24 13.86
C MET A 109 -25.80 -6.29 13.53
N LYS A 110 -26.59 -6.08 12.48
CA LYS A 110 -27.64 -7.01 12.03
C LYS A 110 -27.06 -8.23 11.31
N CYS A 111 -25.98 -8.07 10.53
CA CYS A 111 -25.37 -9.17 9.78
C CYS A 111 -24.32 -9.96 10.59
N GLY A 112 -23.94 -9.49 11.78
CA GLY A 112 -22.98 -10.18 12.64
C GLY A 112 -21.50 -9.89 12.32
N CYS A 113 -21.22 -8.92 11.45
CA CYS A 113 -19.89 -8.36 11.26
C CYS A 113 -19.62 -7.30 12.34
N LEU A 114 -18.63 -7.52 13.19
CA LEU A 114 -18.45 -6.76 14.42
C LEU A 114 -17.18 -5.91 14.47
N VAL A 115 -16.33 -5.99 13.44
CA VAL A 115 -15.15 -5.14 13.29
C VAL A 115 -15.18 -4.45 11.93
N LEU A 116 -15.06 -3.12 11.94
CA LEU A 116 -14.92 -2.34 10.72
C LEU A 116 -13.45 -1.98 10.51
N ARG A 117 -12.88 -2.36 9.37
CA ARG A 117 -11.54 -1.97 8.93
C ARG A 117 -11.65 -0.85 7.91
N LEU A 118 -10.72 0.08 7.91
CA LEU A 118 -10.65 1.12 6.88
C LEU A 118 -9.21 1.57 6.68
N THR A 119 -8.92 2.14 5.52
CA THR A 119 -7.63 2.78 5.25
C THR A 119 -7.80 4.28 5.10
N VAL A 120 -6.78 5.04 5.50
CA VAL A 120 -6.81 6.50 5.40
C VAL A 120 -5.41 7.05 5.21
N ASN A 121 -5.28 8.04 4.32
CA ASN A 121 -4.06 8.81 4.21
C ASN A 121 -3.93 9.73 5.43
N PRO A 122 -2.90 9.55 6.29
CA PRO A 122 -2.76 10.36 7.50
C PRO A 122 -2.48 11.85 7.21
N ALA A 123 -2.01 12.19 6.00
CA ALA A 123 -1.91 13.58 5.54
C ALA A 123 -3.28 14.22 5.28
N ASN A 124 -4.34 13.43 5.03
CA ASN A 124 -5.72 13.90 5.04
C ASN A 124 -6.22 14.04 6.49
N THR A 125 -5.72 15.06 7.17
CA THR A 125 -5.99 15.31 8.60
C THR A 125 -7.48 15.43 8.92
N VAL A 126 -8.32 15.85 7.97
CA VAL A 126 -9.77 15.94 8.16
C VAL A 126 -10.40 14.55 8.29
N ALA A 127 -10.13 13.66 7.34
CA ALA A 127 -10.63 12.29 7.37
C ALA A 127 -10.03 11.49 8.53
N PHE A 128 -8.71 11.60 8.74
CA PHE A 128 -8.01 10.92 9.82
C PHE A 128 -8.63 11.27 11.18
N ARG A 129 -8.79 12.57 11.50
CA ARG A 129 -9.44 13.04 12.73
C ARG A 129 -10.88 12.57 12.88
N LEU A 130 -11.63 12.55 11.77
CA LEU A 130 -13.00 12.06 11.78
C LEU A 130 -13.03 10.59 12.22
N TYR A 131 -12.20 9.73 11.60
CA TYR A 131 -12.15 8.30 11.91
C TYR A 131 -11.70 8.06 13.36
N ARG A 132 -10.69 8.78 13.85
CA ARG A 132 -10.27 8.73 15.26
C ARG A 132 -11.41 9.11 16.21
N ARG A 133 -12.18 10.15 15.88
CA ARG A 133 -13.31 10.63 16.69
C ARG A 133 -14.47 9.65 16.76
N VAL A 134 -14.79 8.98 15.65
CA VAL A 134 -15.86 7.95 15.61
C VAL A 134 -15.40 6.58 16.15
N GLY A 135 -14.22 6.53 16.79
CA GLY A 135 -13.74 5.39 17.54
C GLY A 135 -12.76 4.48 16.81
N CYS A 136 -12.23 4.87 15.65
CA CYS A 136 -11.25 4.03 14.96
C CYS A 136 -9.87 4.10 15.66
N VAL A 137 -9.22 2.94 15.76
CA VAL A 137 -7.95 2.71 16.45
C VAL A 137 -6.90 2.13 15.51
N SER A 138 -5.64 2.45 15.76
CA SER A 138 -4.49 1.89 15.05
C SER A 138 -4.02 0.62 15.75
N VAL A 139 -4.16 -0.53 15.09
CA VAL A 139 -3.84 -1.85 15.67
C VAL A 139 -2.43 -2.31 15.32
N GLY A 140 -1.88 -1.86 14.18
CA GLY A 140 -0.60 -2.30 13.64
C GLY A 140 0.25 -1.15 13.13
N GLU A 141 0.69 -1.28 11.87
CA GLU A 141 1.53 -0.29 11.19
C GLU A 141 0.90 1.10 11.19
N THR A 142 1.67 2.07 11.68
CA THR A 142 1.21 3.46 11.86
C THR A 142 1.84 4.41 10.85
N VAL A 143 2.72 3.89 10.00
CA VAL A 143 3.38 4.61 8.92
C VAL A 143 2.64 4.29 7.62
N PRO A 144 2.31 5.30 6.80
CA PRO A 144 1.66 5.06 5.53
C PRO A 144 2.53 4.20 4.61
N GLY A 145 1.97 3.12 4.10
CA GLY A 145 2.61 2.24 3.12
C GLY A 145 2.71 2.88 1.73
N GLU A 146 3.00 2.09 0.70
CA GLU A 146 3.22 2.54 -0.68
C GLU A 146 2.01 3.31 -1.25
N ASP A 147 0.78 2.88 -0.97
CA ASP A 147 -0.43 3.59 -1.39
C ASP A 147 -0.66 4.89 -0.61
N GLY A 148 0.08 5.09 0.49
CA GLY A 148 0.04 6.27 1.32
C GLY A 148 -0.99 6.22 2.43
N ASN A 149 -1.57 5.05 2.69
CA ASN A 149 -2.59 4.88 3.71
C ASN A 149 -2.07 4.12 4.93
N VAL A 150 -2.66 4.41 6.09
CA VAL A 150 -2.59 3.58 7.30
C VAL A 150 -3.92 2.87 7.51
N GLU A 151 -3.89 1.74 8.19
CA GLU A 151 -5.09 0.98 8.50
C GLU A 151 -5.61 1.29 9.90
N LEU A 152 -6.93 1.53 10.01
CA LEU A 152 -7.63 1.74 11.26
C LEU A 152 -8.75 0.71 11.42
N HIS A 153 -9.05 0.37 12.67
CA HIS A 153 -10.06 -0.61 13.05
C HIS A 153 -11.10 0.04 13.97
N ASN A 154 -12.36 -0.34 13.87
CA ASN A 154 -13.41 0.09 14.79
C ASN A 154 -14.08 -1.13 15.41
N TYR A 155 -13.96 -1.24 16.74
CA TYR A 155 -14.49 -2.35 17.53
C TYR A 155 -15.78 -1.99 18.29
N ILE A 156 -16.33 -0.79 18.06
CA ILE A 156 -17.61 -0.40 18.68
C ILE A 156 -18.75 -1.39 18.35
N PRO A 157 -18.90 -1.89 17.10
CA PRO A 157 -19.94 -2.86 16.80
C PRO A 157 -19.81 -4.15 17.64
N LEU A 158 -18.59 -4.64 17.85
CA LEU A 158 -18.28 -5.75 18.76
C LEU A 158 -18.67 -5.45 20.19
N ILE A 159 -18.24 -4.30 20.73
CA ILE A 159 -18.55 -3.90 22.11
C ILE A 159 -20.07 -3.87 22.34
N LEU A 160 -20.79 -3.14 21.48
CA LEU A 160 -22.23 -2.98 21.63
C LEU A 160 -22.95 -4.32 21.52
N ARG A 161 -22.61 -5.15 20.52
CA ARG A 161 -23.23 -6.46 20.35
C ARG A 161 -23.01 -7.38 21.54
N SER A 162 -21.79 -7.37 22.10
CA SER A 162 -21.41 -8.25 23.20
C SER A 162 -22.06 -7.89 24.53
N VAL A 163 -22.45 -6.63 24.75
CA VAL A 163 -23.06 -6.19 26.02
C VAL A 163 -24.56 -5.90 25.94
N PHE A 164 -25.14 -5.78 24.73
CA PHE A 164 -26.51 -5.30 24.53
C PHE A 164 -27.56 -6.02 25.40
N ALA A 165 -27.43 -7.34 25.55
CA ALA A 165 -28.38 -8.16 26.31
C ALA A 165 -28.31 -7.94 27.83
N ASP A 166 -27.25 -7.31 28.35
CA ASP A 166 -27.03 -7.05 29.78
C ASP A 166 -27.26 -5.56 30.15
N LEU A 167 -27.69 -4.74 29.19
CA LEU A 167 -28.02 -3.33 29.42
C LEU A 167 -29.45 -3.16 29.97
N ASP A 168 -29.59 -2.30 30.98
CA ASP A 168 -30.89 -1.94 31.55
C ASP A 168 -31.71 -1.06 30.57
N PRO A 169 -33.05 -1.00 30.67
CA PRO A 169 -33.90 -0.28 29.70
C PRO A 169 -33.53 1.19 29.51
N GLU A 170 -33.08 1.88 30.56
CA GLU A 170 -32.63 3.28 30.47
C GLU A 170 -31.34 3.42 29.64
N ALA A 171 -30.39 2.50 29.80
CA ALA A 171 -29.16 2.47 29.02
C ALA A 171 -29.43 2.11 27.55
N VAL A 172 -30.36 1.20 27.29
CA VAL A 172 -30.83 0.87 25.93
C VAL A 172 -31.50 2.08 25.28
N ALA A 173 -32.36 2.81 26.01
CA ALA A 173 -32.97 4.03 25.51
C ALA A 173 -31.93 5.12 25.21
N ALA A 174 -30.92 5.28 26.07
CA ALA A 174 -29.82 6.22 25.86
C ALA A 174 -28.99 5.88 24.60
N LEU A 175 -28.75 4.58 24.35
CA LEU A 175 -28.10 4.10 23.13
C LEU A 175 -28.93 4.43 21.88
N GLY A 176 -30.25 4.21 21.92
CA GLY A 176 -31.17 4.52 20.82
C GLY A 176 -31.36 6.02 20.54
N GLY A 177 -31.01 6.89 21.50
CA GLY A 177 -31.04 8.35 21.35
C GLY A 177 -29.78 8.96 20.73
N LEU A 178 -28.76 8.16 20.41
CA LEU A 178 -27.52 8.66 19.83
C LEU A 178 -27.73 9.05 18.36
N SER A 179 -27.58 10.34 18.06
CA SER A 179 -27.61 10.88 16.68
C SER A 179 -26.32 10.60 15.89
N SER A 180 -25.26 10.17 16.57
CA SER A 180 -23.99 9.71 15.98
C SER A 180 -23.38 8.63 16.89
N PHE A 181 -22.81 7.58 16.31
CA PHE A 181 -22.13 6.54 17.09
C PHE A 181 -21.05 7.15 18.01
N ALA A 182 -21.22 6.86 19.31
CA ALA A 182 -20.33 7.03 20.45
C ALA A 182 -19.27 8.15 20.35
N ASN A 183 -19.48 9.23 21.11
CA ASN A 183 -18.34 10.05 21.53
C ASN A 183 -17.44 9.17 22.40
N VAL A 184 -16.23 8.85 21.92
CA VAL A 184 -15.20 8.27 22.78
C VAL A 184 -14.86 9.31 23.85
N ALA A 185 -15.18 9.01 25.12
CA ALA A 185 -15.15 9.97 26.22
C ALA A 185 -13.72 10.44 26.56
N GLY A 186 -12.72 9.62 26.24
CA GLY A 186 -11.32 10.02 26.17
C GLY A 186 -10.93 10.16 24.70
N GLY A 187 -10.82 11.40 24.21
CA GLY A 187 -10.41 11.64 22.83
C GLY A 187 -9.13 10.88 22.50
N ARG A 188 -9.13 10.20 21.35
CA ARG A 188 -7.91 9.65 20.77
C ARG A 188 -7.09 10.81 20.21
N ASP A 189 -5.78 10.77 20.41
CA ASP A 189 -4.91 11.77 19.78
C ASP A 189 -4.80 11.54 18.26
N ASP A 190 -4.27 12.56 17.59
CA ASP A 190 -3.96 12.53 16.15
C ASP A 190 -2.55 11.96 15.90
N GLU A 191 -1.96 11.26 16.86
CA GLU A 191 -0.61 10.71 16.71
C GLU A 191 -0.63 9.40 15.91
N LEU A 192 0.37 9.24 15.04
CA LEU A 192 0.63 8.01 14.31
C LEU A 192 1.39 7.05 15.21
N ARG A 193 0.67 6.46 16.16
CA ARG A 193 1.18 5.43 17.06
C ARG A 193 0.12 4.36 17.28
N SER A 194 0.58 3.17 17.64
CA SER A 194 -0.33 2.07 17.93
C SER A 194 -1.15 2.40 19.18
N ASP A 195 -2.45 2.13 19.14
CA ASP A 195 -3.34 2.20 20.30
C ASP A 195 -3.29 0.92 21.15
N VAL A 196 -2.56 -0.11 20.68
CA VAL A 196 -2.44 -1.41 21.32
C VAL A 196 -1.49 -1.33 22.51
N ARG A 197 -1.88 -2.00 23.60
CA ARG A 197 -1.03 -2.25 24.77
C ARG A 197 -0.97 -3.75 25.00
N VAL A 198 0.20 -4.26 25.37
CA VAL A 198 0.32 -5.66 25.76
C VAL A 198 -0.05 -5.77 27.25
N VAL A 199 -1.10 -6.53 27.56
CA VAL A 199 -1.57 -6.81 28.92
C VAL A 199 -1.61 -8.32 29.08
N ASP A 200 -0.84 -8.86 30.03
CA ASP A 200 -0.72 -10.30 30.27
C ASP A 200 -0.40 -11.13 29.00
N GLY A 201 0.43 -10.57 28.11
CA GLY A 201 0.81 -11.19 26.83
C GLY A 201 -0.23 -11.05 25.71
N VAL A 202 -1.37 -10.39 25.96
CA VAL A 202 -2.43 -10.17 24.99
C VAL A 202 -2.36 -8.74 24.44
N ARG A 203 -2.39 -8.61 23.12
CA ARG A 203 -2.51 -7.31 22.43
C ARG A 203 -3.90 -6.75 22.66
N THR A 204 -3.99 -5.73 23.51
CA THR A 204 -5.25 -5.23 24.05
C THR A 204 -5.48 -3.76 23.67
N ILE A 205 -6.73 -3.42 23.32
CA ILE A 205 -7.19 -2.03 23.18
C ILE A 205 -8.29 -1.76 24.19
N ALA A 206 -8.22 -0.61 24.86
CA ALA A 206 -9.26 -0.13 25.77
C ALA A 206 -10.14 0.93 25.10
N TYR A 207 -11.45 0.87 25.30
CA TYR A 207 -12.44 1.85 24.87
C TYR A 207 -13.17 2.46 26.07
N ALA A 208 -13.58 3.72 25.93
CA ALA A 208 -14.49 4.41 26.84
C ALA A 208 -15.57 5.10 26.00
N LEU A 209 -16.75 4.50 25.92
CA LEU A 209 -17.87 4.94 25.08
C LEU A 209 -18.87 5.74 25.92
N ALA A 210 -19.19 6.97 25.52
CA ALA A 210 -20.29 7.73 26.12
C ALA A 210 -21.64 7.39 25.45
N LEU A 211 -22.63 7.05 26.27
CA LEU A 211 -24.00 6.71 25.89
C LEU A 211 -24.97 7.66 26.60
N GLY A 212 -24.98 8.93 26.19
CA GLY A 212 -25.72 9.98 26.91
C GLY A 212 -25.13 10.17 28.31
N GLY A 213 -25.93 9.92 29.36
CA GLY A 213 -25.47 9.97 30.75
C GLY A 213 -24.71 8.73 31.21
N PHE A 214 -24.69 7.65 30.42
CA PHE A 214 -23.99 6.40 30.75
C PHE A 214 -22.60 6.35 30.09
N ARG A 215 -21.71 5.50 30.61
CA ARG A 215 -20.41 5.21 30.02
C ARG A 215 -20.11 3.71 30.01
N ILE A 216 -19.61 3.18 28.90
CA ILE A 216 -19.09 1.81 28.82
C ILE A 216 -17.57 1.86 28.70
N ASP A 217 -16.87 1.27 29.67
CA ASP A 217 -15.44 0.98 29.59
C ASP A 217 -15.27 -0.48 29.12
N ALA A 218 -14.49 -0.73 28.06
CA ALA A 218 -14.31 -2.08 27.50
C ALA A 218 -12.86 -2.36 27.09
N SER A 219 -12.44 -3.62 27.12
CA SER A 219 -11.14 -4.09 26.65
C SER A 219 -11.28 -5.19 25.59
N ILE A 220 -10.46 -5.11 24.54
CA ILE A 220 -10.55 -5.97 23.34
C ILE A 220 -9.20 -6.64 23.08
N ASP A 221 -9.21 -7.97 22.87
CA ASP A 221 -8.12 -8.73 22.27
C ASP A 221 -8.18 -8.53 20.75
N VAL A 222 -7.18 -7.84 20.19
CA VAL A 222 -7.17 -7.46 18.77
C VAL A 222 -6.79 -8.61 17.85
N ASP A 223 -6.04 -9.60 18.33
CA ASP A 223 -5.58 -10.73 17.52
C ASP A 223 -6.70 -11.75 17.35
N ARG A 224 -7.49 -11.97 18.42
CA ARG A 224 -8.65 -12.88 18.40
C ARG A 224 -9.96 -12.19 18.03
N GLY A 225 -10.01 -10.86 18.06
CA GLY A 225 -11.22 -10.08 17.83
C GLY A 225 -12.30 -10.33 18.89
N LEU A 226 -11.91 -10.43 20.16
CA LEU A 226 -12.79 -10.79 21.28
C LEU A 226 -12.86 -9.68 22.34
N MET A 227 -14.00 -9.52 22.99
CA MET A 227 -14.13 -8.66 24.17
C MET A 227 -13.65 -9.40 25.42
N LEU A 228 -12.71 -8.79 26.14
CA LEU A 228 -12.07 -9.37 27.33
C LEU A 228 -12.83 -8.98 28.61
N ASP A 229 -13.15 -7.70 28.77
CA ASP A 229 -13.88 -7.15 29.91
C ASP A 229 -14.75 -5.95 29.48
N ALA A 230 -15.84 -5.69 30.22
CA ALA A 230 -16.69 -4.53 30.04
C ALA A 230 -17.37 -4.08 31.34
N ARG A 231 -17.52 -2.76 31.51
CA ARG A 231 -18.11 -2.14 32.70
C ARG A 231 -19.02 -0.97 32.31
N LEU A 232 -20.23 -0.94 32.86
CA LEU A 232 -21.18 0.17 32.72
C LEU A 232 -21.04 1.12 33.91
N THR A 233 -20.91 2.42 33.66
CA THR A 233 -21.02 3.48 34.65
C THR A 233 -22.30 4.28 34.39
N ALA A 234 -23.17 4.38 35.40
CA ALA A 234 -24.42 5.11 35.34
C ALA A 234 -24.22 6.63 35.59
N PRO A 235 -25.23 7.48 35.31
CA PRO A 235 -25.12 8.93 35.50
C PRO A 235 -24.81 9.38 36.93
N ASP A 236 -25.14 8.56 37.92
CA ASP A 236 -24.85 8.78 39.34
C ASP A 236 -23.40 8.39 39.73
N GLY A 237 -22.61 7.89 38.77
CA GLY A 237 -21.23 7.46 38.96
C GLY A 237 -21.09 6.02 39.47
N THR A 238 -22.19 5.30 39.73
CA THR A 238 -22.13 3.88 40.10
C THR A 238 -21.64 3.05 38.91
N ALA A 239 -20.78 2.07 39.15
CA ALA A 239 -20.21 1.23 38.10
C ALA A 239 -20.42 -0.26 38.40
N ARG A 240 -20.83 -1.02 37.39
CA ARG A 240 -21.01 -2.48 37.48
C ARG A 240 -20.37 -3.20 36.29
N PRO A 241 -19.81 -4.41 36.49
CA PRO A 241 -19.37 -5.25 35.38
C PRO A 241 -20.57 -5.64 34.50
N LEU A 242 -20.34 -5.80 33.21
CA LEU A 242 -21.31 -6.27 32.22
C LEU A 242 -21.03 -7.73 31.89
N ARG A 243 -22.10 -8.51 31.67
CA ARG A 243 -21.96 -9.86 31.10
C ARG A 243 -21.63 -9.77 29.62
N ILE A 244 -20.62 -10.53 29.20
CA ILE A 244 -20.12 -10.56 27.83
C ILE A 244 -20.72 -11.74 27.09
N ALA A 245 -21.44 -11.48 26.01
CA ALA A 245 -21.87 -12.51 25.08
C ALA A 245 -20.70 -12.92 24.17
N GLU A 246 -20.59 -14.23 23.89
CA GLU A 246 -19.65 -14.75 22.90
C GLU A 246 -20.00 -14.22 21.50
N PRO A 247 -19.01 -13.83 20.69
CA PRO A 247 -19.27 -13.40 19.32
C PRO A 247 -19.73 -14.58 18.45
N PRO A 248 -20.54 -14.31 17.41
CA PRO A 248 -21.08 -15.37 16.55
C PRO A 248 -20.04 -15.97 15.59
N TYR A 249 -18.82 -15.43 15.54
CA TYR A 249 -17.73 -15.89 14.69
C TYR A 249 -16.47 -16.21 15.50
N ARG A 250 -15.56 -16.97 14.90
CA ARG A 250 -14.21 -17.19 15.41
C ARG A 250 -13.20 -16.71 14.38
N VAL A 251 -12.31 -15.81 14.79
CA VAL A 251 -11.14 -15.43 14.00
C VAL A 251 -10.17 -16.62 14.03
N LYS A 252 -9.82 -17.15 12.85
CA LYS A 252 -8.79 -18.19 12.76
C LYS A 252 -7.43 -17.58 13.09
N THR A 253 -6.74 -18.15 14.08
CA THR A 253 -5.32 -17.86 14.30
C THR A 253 -4.52 -18.50 13.18
N ALA A 254 -3.56 -17.76 12.60
CA ALA A 254 -2.64 -18.34 11.63
C ALA A 254 -1.91 -19.53 12.26
N ARG A 255 -2.00 -20.70 11.63
CA ARG A 255 -1.09 -21.80 11.95
C ARG A 255 0.29 -21.39 11.45
N GLN A 256 1.29 -21.37 12.33
CA GLN A 256 2.67 -21.16 11.91
C GLN A 256 3.19 -22.46 11.28
N VAL A 257 2.78 -22.70 10.04
CA VAL A 257 3.33 -23.76 9.20
C VAL A 257 4.56 -23.17 8.51
N PRO A 258 5.75 -23.78 8.65
CA PRO A 258 6.93 -23.27 7.98
C PRO A 258 6.73 -23.31 6.45
N PRO A 259 7.28 -22.33 5.71
CA PRO A 259 7.16 -22.31 4.26
C PRO A 259 7.86 -23.53 3.63
N HIS A 260 7.35 -23.98 2.49
CA HIS A 260 7.96 -25.06 1.71
C HIS A 260 8.80 -24.49 0.58
N ARG A 261 10.07 -24.88 0.49
CA ARG A 261 11.05 -24.33 -0.46
C ARG A 261 11.63 -25.42 -1.37
N PHE A 262 11.72 -25.13 -2.66
CA PHE A 262 12.34 -25.99 -3.67
C PHE A 262 13.05 -25.14 -4.75
N GLU A 263 14.05 -25.71 -5.40
CA GLU A 263 14.99 -24.96 -6.24
C GLU A 263 15.19 -25.64 -7.60
N SER A 264 15.34 -24.85 -8.66
CA SER A 264 15.70 -25.35 -10.00
C SER A 264 16.41 -24.25 -10.79
N GLY A 265 17.55 -24.57 -11.40
CA GLY A 265 18.25 -23.65 -12.30
C GLY A 265 18.68 -22.31 -11.69
N GLY A 266 18.99 -22.26 -10.39
CA GLY A 266 19.35 -21.02 -9.68
C GLY A 266 18.16 -20.15 -9.26
N LEU A 267 16.94 -20.62 -9.50
CA LEU A 267 15.70 -20.05 -8.99
C LEU A 267 15.28 -20.82 -7.73
N VAL A 268 14.65 -20.10 -6.82
CA VAL A 268 14.08 -20.63 -5.58
C VAL A 268 12.60 -20.32 -5.59
N CYS A 269 11.76 -21.34 -5.48
CA CYS A 269 10.34 -21.21 -5.23
C CYS A 269 10.05 -21.51 -3.76
N GLU A 270 9.27 -20.65 -3.13
CA GLU A 270 8.77 -20.80 -1.77
C GLU A 270 7.24 -20.73 -1.78
N VAL A 271 6.59 -21.61 -1.03
CA VAL A 271 5.14 -21.59 -0.80
C VAL A 271 4.89 -21.38 0.68
N ASP A 272 4.24 -20.26 1.03
CA ASP A 272 3.88 -19.94 2.41
C ASP A 272 2.87 -20.97 2.95
N GLY A 273 3.18 -21.56 4.10
CA GLY A 273 2.33 -22.60 4.69
C GLY A 273 1.07 -22.05 5.38
N GLY A 274 1.02 -20.76 5.65
CA GLY A 274 -0.08 -20.07 6.33
C GLY A 274 -1.15 -19.55 5.37
N ASP A 275 -0.79 -19.09 4.18
CA ASP A 275 -1.75 -18.53 3.21
C ASP A 275 -1.61 -19.05 1.76
N GLY A 276 -0.59 -19.85 1.47
CA GLY A 276 -0.38 -20.48 0.16
C GLY A 276 0.27 -19.56 -0.87
N THR A 277 0.74 -18.38 -0.48
CA THR A 277 1.44 -17.44 -1.37
C THR A 277 2.69 -18.09 -1.95
N VAL A 278 2.81 -18.04 -3.28
CA VAL A 278 3.96 -18.58 -4.02
C VAL A 278 4.91 -17.44 -4.34
N THR A 279 6.16 -17.55 -3.92
CA THR A 279 7.22 -16.57 -4.19
C THR A 279 8.35 -17.21 -4.96
N VAL A 280 8.74 -16.62 -6.09
CA VAL A 280 9.92 -17.04 -6.86
C VAL A 280 11.00 -15.98 -6.72
N THR A 281 12.21 -16.39 -6.34
CA THR A 281 13.40 -15.54 -6.24
C THR A 281 14.55 -16.10 -7.08
N ALA A 282 15.53 -15.25 -7.40
CA ALA A 282 16.71 -15.64 -8.15
C ALA A 282 17.99 -15.10 -7.49
N ALA A 283 19.07 -15.88 -7.56
CA ALA A 283 20.38 -15.40 -7.13
C ALA A 283 20.79 -14.16 -7.94
N GLY A 284 21.21 -13.09 -7.26
CA GLY A 284 21.64 -11.84 -7.90
C GLY A 284 20.52 -10.86 -8.26
N HIS A 285 19.24 -11.23 -8.09
CA HIS A 285 18.12 -10.29 -8.12
C HIS A 285 17.74 -9.90 -6.69
N HIS A 286 17.59 -8.61 -6.43
CA HIS A 286 17.13 -8.15 -5.12
C HIS A 286 15.60 -8.32 -5.05
N GLY A 287 15.10 -9.09 -4.09
CA GLY A 287 13.66 -9.38 -3.92
C GLY A 287 13.08 -10.40 -4.90
N PRO A 288 11.77 -10.68 -4.81
CA PRO A 288 11.10 -11.68 -5.65
C PRO A 288 11.04 -11.27 -7.11
N LEU A 289 11.06 -12.26 -8.01
CA LEU A 289 10.71 -12.14 -9.42
C LEU A 289 9.21 -12.25 -9.66
N LEU A 290 8.54 -13.07 -8.86
CA LEU A 290 7.10 -13.30 -8.90
C LEU A 290 6.59 -13.52 -7.47
N VAL A 291 5.44 -12.93 -7.18
CA VAL A 291 4.58 -13.33 -6.06
C VAL A 291 3.20 -13.66 -6.61
N SER A 292 2.65 -14.82 -6.27
CA SER A 292 1.33 -15.29 -6.70
C SER A 292 0.48 -15.64 -5.50
N THR A 293 -0.71 -15.05 -5.38
CA THR A 293 -1.65 -15.38 -4.30
C THR A 293 -2.27 -16.76 -4.51
N TRP A 294 -2.74 -17.37 -3.42
CA TRP A 294 -3.57 -18.57 -3.48
C TRP A 294 -5.03 -18.22 -3.87
N PRO A 295 -5.66 -18.96 -4.79
CA PRO A 295 -6.99 -18.62 -5.31
C PRO A 295 -8.13 -18.72 -4.29
N SER A 296 -7.99 -19.55 -3.26
CA SER A 296 -9.04 -19.93 -2.31
C SER A 296 -10.18 -20.78 -2.85
N CYS A 297 -10.61 -21.83 -2.13
CA CYS A 297 -11.89 -22.49 -2.40
C CYS A 297 -13.13 -21.64 -2.02
N GLU A 298 -12.98 -20.62 -1.16
CA GLU A 298 -14.00 -19.63 -0.84
C GLU A 298 -13.84 -18.42 -1.79
N ALA A 299 -14.52 -18.43 -2.94
CA ALA A 299 -14.29 -17.45 -4.00
C ALA A 299 -14.56 -15.99 -3.57
N ASP A 300 -15.55 -15.79 -2.69
CA ASP A 300 -15.90 -14.54 -2.01
C ASP A 300 -14.79 -14.03 -1.07
N ARG A 301 -13.85 -14.91 -0.70
CA ARG A 301 -12.70 -14.63 0.17
C ARG A 301 -11.37 -14.91 -0.52
N SER A 302 -11.31 -14.62 -1.82
CA SER A 302 -10.07 -14.55 -2.59
C SER A 302 -8.99 -13.79 -1.81
N ALA A 303 -7.75 -14.26 -1.83
CA ALA A 303 -6.65 -13.53 -1.18
C ALA A 303 -6.35 -12.24 -1.97
N GLY A 304 -6.24 -11.11 -1.27
CA GLY A 304 -5.81 -9.87 -1.88
C GLY A 304 -4.29 -9.84 -2.08
N TRP A 305 -3.81 -9.07 -3.06
CA TRP A 305 -2.37 -9.06 -3.38
C TRP A 305 -1.48 -8.41 -2.31
N ARG A 306 -2.07 -7.68 -1.36
CA ARG A 306 -1.36 -7.13 -0.18
C ARG A 306 -1.57 -7.96 1.07
N GLU A 307 -2.75 -8.54 1.21
CA GLU A 307 -3.14 -9.28 2.40
C GLU A 307 -4.23 -10.31 2.07
N GLY A 308 -3.95 -11.57 2.41
CA GLY A 308 -4.92 -12.66 2.44
C GLY A 308 -5.34 -13.01 3.87
N GLN A 309 -6.39 -13.82 4.00
CA GLN A 309 -6.70 -14.47 5.28
C GLN A 309 -5.80 -15.70 5.48
N PRO A 310 -5.43 -16.04 6.73
CA PRO A 310 -4.82 -17.32 7.03
C PRO A 310 -5.72 -18.49 6.62
N ARG A 311 -5.10 -19.54 6.08
CA ARG A 311 -5.78 -20.71 5.51
C ARG A 311 -5.35 -21.98 6.23
N ASP A 312 -6.21 -22.99 6.17
CA ASP A 312 -5.81 -24.34 6.59
C ASP A 312 -5.43 -25.12 5.35
N LEU A 313 -4.11 -25.29 5.17
CA LEU A 313 -3.53 -25.87 3.96
C LEU A 313 -2.86 -27.20 4.29
N ASP A 314 -3.23 -28.23 3.53
CA ASP A 314 -2.49 -29.49 3.49
C ASP A 314 -1.39 -29.37 2.43
N VAL A 315 -0.13 -29.35 2.88
CA VAL A 315 1.04 -29.16 2.02
C VAL A 315 1.86 -30.45 1.98
N VAL A 316 1.97 -31.04 0.78
CA VAL A 316 2.67 -32.32 0.56
C VAL A 316 3.73 -32.15 -0.53
N PRO A 317 5.02 -32.44 -0.25
CA PRO A 317 6.07 -32.37 -1.26
C PRO A 317 5.81 -33.32 -2.44
N VAL A 318 6.16 -32.89 -3.65
CA VAL A 318 6.17 -33.71 -4.86
C VAL A 318 7.49 -33.53 -5.62
N GLU A 319 7.69 -34.27 -6.71
CA GLU A 319 8.87 -34.05 -7.57
C GLU A 319 8.88 -32.61 -8.11
N ASN A 320 10.00 -31.91 -7.92
CA ASN A 320 10.22 -30.53 -8.34
C ASN A 320 9.19 -29.51 -7.81
N GLY A 321 8.53 -29.79 -6.68
CA GLY A 321 7.51 -28.88 -6.16
C GLY A 321 6.70 -29.39 -4.99
N VAL A 322 5.46 -28.89 -4.91
CA VAL A 322 4.54 -29.17 -3.81
C VAL A 322 3.09 -29.28 -4.28
N ARG A 323 2.32 -30.16 -3.64
CA ARG A 323 0.87 -30.24 -3.76
C ARG A 323 0.24 -29.57 -2.54
N VAL A 324 -0.63 -28.61 -2.77
CA VAL A 324 -1.33 -27.84 -1.75
C VAL A 324 -2.83 -28.08 -1.90
N ALA A 325 -3.52 -28.44 -0.82
CA ALA A 325 -4.98 -28.57 -0.80
C ALA A 325 -5.59 -27.67 0.28
N GLU A 326 -6.69 -27.01 -0.06
CA GLU A 326 -7.53 -26.25 0.86
C GLU A 326 -8.96 -26.81 0.80
N ARG A 327 -9.57 -26.98 1.97
CA ARG A 327 -10.95 -27.47 2.10
C ARG A 327 -11.78 -26.53 2.96
N SER A 328 -12.98 -26.20 2.49
CA SER A 328 -14.00 -25.51 3.28
C SER A 328 -15.37 -26.13 3.00
N GLY A 329 -15.92 -26.85 3.99
CA GLY A 329 -17.15 -27.60 3.81
C GLY A 329 -17.01 -28.68 2.73
N GLU A 330 -17.83 -28.58 1.68
CA GLU A 330 -17.78 -29.46 0.50
C GLU A 330 -16.85 -28.95 -0.60
N ASP A 331 -16.38 -27.71 -0.48
CA ASP A 331 -15.54 -27.07 -1.49
C ASP A 331 -14.06 -27.38 -1.24
N GLU A 332 -13.41 -27.95 -2.25
CA GLU A 332 -11.98 -28.24 -2.29
C GLU A 332 -11.33 -27.60 -3.52
N VAL A 333 -10.15 -27.02 -3.32
CA VAL A 333 -9.19 -26.68 -4.36
C VAL A 333 -7.86 -27.37 -4.07
N VAL A 334 -7.28 -28.00 -5.09
CA VAL A 334 -5.98 -28.63 -5.02
C VAL A 334 -5.10 -28.09 -6.12
N GLY A 335 -3.94 -27.56 -5.76
CA GLY A 335 -2.92 -27.02 -6.66
C GLY A 335 -1.63 -27.82 -6.57
N THR A 336 -1.06 -28.20 -7.71
CA THR A 336 0.32 -28.71 -7.81
C THR A 336 1.19 -27.59 -8.36
N ILE A 337 2.16 -27.14 -7.58
CA ILE A 337 3.08 -26.04 -7.91
C ILE A 337 4.46 -26.64 -8.13
N THR A 338 5.01 -26.48 -9.33
CA THR A 338 6.33 -27.03 -9.70
C THR A 338 7.21 -25.97 -10.32
N LEU A 339 8.53 -26.10 -10.13
CA LEU A 339 9.54 -25.24 -10.74
C LEU A 339 10.60 -26.13 -11.39
N ASP A 340 10.61 -26.16 -12.72
CA ASP A 340 11.58 -26.96 -13.49
C ASP A 340 12.01 -26.23 -14.76
N GLY A 341 13.32 -26.26 -15.07
CA GLY A 341 13.86 -25.65 -16.27
C GLY A 341 13.53 -24.15 -16.46
N GLY A 342 13.38 -23.40 -15.37
CA GLY A 342 12.96 -22.00 -15.41
C GLY A 342 11.45 -21.80 -15.60
N VAL A 343 10.63 -22.84 -15.51
CA VAL A 343 9.18 -22.77 -15.68
C VAL A 343 8.49 -23.01 -14.34
N LEU A 344 7.72 -22.04 -13.86
CA LEU A 344 6.74 -22.25 -12.80
C LEU A 344 5.44 -22.76 -13.42
N GLY A 345 5.08 -23.99 -13.09
CA GLY A 345 3.79 -24.59 -13.40
C GLY A 345 2.88 -24.57 -12.18
N GLN A 346 1.61 -24.21 -12.38
CA GLN A 346 0.59 -24.27 -11.35
C GLN A 346 -0.67 -24.93 -11.93
N ASP A 347 -0.90 -26.17 -11.56
CA ASP A 347 -1.99 -27.01 -12.06
C ASP A 347 -3.04 -27.18 -10.97
N PHE A 348 -4.28 -26.75 -11.23
CA PHE A 348 -5.36 -26.74 -10.25
C PHE A 348 -6.51 -27.66 -10.65
N THR A 349 -7.05 -28.37 -9.67
CA THR A 349 -8.34 -29.05 -9.74
C THR A 349 -9.23 -28.54 -8.63
N PHE A 350 -10.52 -28.37 -8.90
CA PHE A 350 -11.45 -27.83 -7.92
C PHE A 350 -12.87 -28.36 -8.12
N THR A 351 -13.63 -28.34 -7.04
CA THR A 351 -15.05 -28.72 -6.98
C THR A 351 -15.97 -27.60 -7.49
N ARG A 352 -15.68 -26.36 -7.11
CA ARG A 352 -16.28 -25.12 -7.63
C ARG A 352 -15.19 -24.16 -8.05
N ARG A 353 -15.51 -23.23 -8.96
CA ARG A 353 -14.54 -22.24 -9.43
C ARG A 353 -13.98 -21.47 -8.22
N PRO A 354 -12.67 -21.54 -7.97
CA PRO A 354 -12.07 -20.88 -6.83
C PRO A 354 -11.95 -19.37 -7.11
N GLY A 355 -11.50 -18.64 -6.10
CA GLY A 355 -11.29 -17.20 -6.21
C GLY A 355 -10.16 -16.79 -7.16
N ARG A 356 -9.89 -15.49 -7.18
CA ARG A 356 -8.94 -14.85 -8.09
C ARG A 356 -7.49 -15.08 -7.67
N ILE A 357 -6.60 -15.13 -8.66
CA ILE A 357 -5.15 -15.15 -8.43
C ILE A 357 -4.57 -13.81 -8.89
N PHE A 358 -3.86 -13.15 -7.99
CA PHE A 358 -3.08 -11.97 -8.32
C PHE A 358 -1.61 -12.37 -8.41
N GLN A 359 -0.95 -11.94 -9.50
CA GLN A 359 0.46 -12.18 -9.73
C GLN A 359 1.20 -10.85 -9.86
N THR A 360 2.07 -10.57 -8.88
CA THR A 360 2.96 -9.41 -8.87
C THR A 360 4.27 -9.79 -9.53
N ILE A 361 4.66 -9.05 -10.56
CA ILE A 361 5.94 -9.18 -11.23
C ILE A 361 6.95 -8.25 -10.56
N GLY A 362 8.08 -8.81 -10.13
CA GLY A 362 9.04 -8.13 -9.27
C GLY A 362 10.05 -7.21 -9.95
N LEU A 363 9.94 -7.01 -11.27
CA LEU A 363 10.79 -6.07 -12.00
C LEU A 363 10.25 -4.64 -11.86
N ARG A 364 11.06 -3.75 -11.29
CA ARG A 364 10.71 -2.32 -11.14
C ARG A 364 11.26 -1.42 -12.24
N GLN A 365 12.27 -1.88 -12.96
CA GLN A 365 12.93 -1.18 -14.05
C GLN A 365 12.90 -2.05 -15.31
N GLY A 366 12.98 -1.42 -16.47
CA GLY A 366 12.96 -2.10 -17.77
C GLY A 366 11.62 -1.96 -18.47
N THR A 367 11.25 -2.95 -19.27
CA THR A 367 10.13 -2.86 -20.22
C THR A 367 9.12 -3.97 -20.02
N PHE A 368 7.85 -3.64 -20.25
CA PHE A 368 6.74 -4.57 -20.40
C PHE A 368 6.29 -4.58 -21.87
N ALA A 369 6.22 -5.75 -22.49
CA ALA A 369 5.66 -5.92 -23.82
C ALA A 369 4.37 -6.75 -23.74
N LEU A 370 3.33 -6.29 -24.41
CA LEU A 370 2.06 -7.00 -24.60
C LEU A 370 1.87 -7.27 -26.09
N SER A 371 1.79 -8.54 -26.48
CA SER A 371 1.44 -8.91 -27.85
C SER A 371 -0.06 -8.86 -28.09
N ASP A 372 -0.44 -8.43 -29.29
CA ASP A 372 -1.80 -8.52 -29.82
C ASP A 372 -1.85 -9.71 -30.80
N PRO A 373 -2.54 -10.81 -30.44
CA PRO A 373 -2.64 -11.98 -31.30
C PRO A 373 -3.40 -11.71 -32.61
N ALA A 374 -4.29 -10.71 -32.65
CA ALA A 374 -5.05 -10.37 -33.85
C ALA A 374 -4.23 -9.53 -34.84
N ALA A 375 -3.40 -8.62 -34.32
CA ALA A 375 -2.56 -7.75 -35.15
C ALA A 375 -1.16 -8.32 -35.44
N GLY A 376 -0.70 -9.29 -34.65
CA GLY A 376 0.67 -9.82 -34.73
C GLY A 376 1.74 -8.81 -34.31
N THR A 377 1.36 -7.77 -33.58
CA THR A 377 2.25 -6.68 -33.11
C THR A 377 2.40 -6.74 -31.60
N ALA A 378 3.54 -6.26 -31.07
CA ALA A 378 3.73 -6.07 -29.62
C ALA A 378 3.84 -4.58 -29.29
N ALA A 379 3.09 -4.14 -28.28
CA ALA A 379 3.23 -2.81 -27.70
C ALA A 379 4.20 -2.89 -26.51
N GLU A 380 5.23 -2.04 -26.51
CA GLU A 380 6.21 -1.95 -25.43
C GLU A 380 5.94 -0.71 -24.55
N HIS A 381 6.04 -0.91 -23.24
CA HIS A 381 5.73 0.07 -22.21
C HIS A 381 6.84 0.10 -21.15
N LEU A 382 7.10 1.27 -20.57
CA LEU A 382 8.05 1.42 -19.47
C LEU A 382 7.41 0.94 -18.17
N LEU A 383 8.13 0.08 -17.42
CA LEU A 383 7.63 -0.47 -16.17
C LEU A 383 7.36 0.62 -15.11
N GLY A 384 6.26 0.42 -14.37
CA GLY A 384 5.92 1.23 -13.20
C GLY A 384 5.30 2.60 -13.51
N THR A 385 5.23 3.03 -14.78
CA THR A 385 4.81 4.40 -15.10
C THR A 385 3.30 4.63 -15.12
N GLY A 386 2.50 3.59 -15.37
CA GLY A 386 1.08 3.75 -15.69
C GLY A 386 0.80 4.34 -17.08
N ILE A 387 1.84 4.48 -17.91
CA ILE A 387 1.76 4.94 -19.30
C ILE A 387 1.60 3.72 -20.20
N GLY A 388 0.65 3.78 -21.13
CA GLY A 388 0.33 2.67 -22.05
C GLY A 388 -0.55 1.59 -21.41
N VAL A 389 -0.21 1.16 -20.19
CA VAL A 389 -1.09 0.34 -19.33
C VAL A 389 -1.55 1.18 -18.16
N ARG A 390 -2.85 1.48 -18.15
CA ARG A 390 -3.53 2.25 -17.10
C ARG A 390 -3.36 1.58 -15.74
N ASP A 391 -2.95 2.34 -14.72
CA ASP A 391 -2.96 1.86 -13.32
C ASP A 391 -4.40 1.87 -12.77
N ALA A 392 -4.94 0.66 -12.56
CA ALA A 392 -6.27 0.37 -12.06
C ALA A 392 -6.25 -0.21 -10.62
N SER A 393 -5.17 -0.01 -9.86
CA SER A 393 -5.01 -0.57 -8.51
C SER A 393 -6.09 -0.15 -7.51
N GLU A 394 -6.77 0.97 -7.76
CA GLU A 394 -7.86 1.49 -6.92
C GLU A 394 -9.25 0.94 -7.29
N VAL A 395 -9.45 0.52 -8.54
CA VAL A 395 -10.69 -0.09 -9.07
C VAL A 395 -10.27 -1.20 -10.04
N VAL A 396 -10.08 -2.40 -9.51
CA VAL A 396 -9.50 -3.55 -10.23
C VAL A 396 -10.31 -3.88 -11.48
N ALA A 397 -11.63 -3.72 -11.42
CA ALA A 397 -12.52 -4.00 -12.53
C ALA A 397 -12.24 -3.13 -13.77
N ALA A 398 -11.60 -1.97 -13.62
CA ALA A 398 -11.18 -1.08 -14.71
C ALA A 398 -9.85 -1.50 -15.37
N ALA A 399 -9.28 -2.64 -14.97
CA ALA A 399 -8.08 -3.22 -15.56
C ALA A 399 -8.24 -3.53 -17.05
N GLN A 400 -7.17 -3.31 -17.82
CA GLN A 400 -7.11 -3.66 -19.23
C GLN A 400 -7.09 -5.18 -19.40
N VAL A 401 -7.85 -5.73 -20.36
CA VAL A 401 -7.87 -7.17 -20.63
C VAL A 401 -6.94 -7.51 -21.80
N ALA A 402 -5.92 -8.33 -21.55
CA ALA A 402 -5.15 -9.00 -22.60
C ALA A 402 -5.93 -10.23 -23.10
N PRO A 403 -6.23 -10.35 -24.40
CA PRO A 403 -7.00 -11.48 -24.94
C PRO A 403 -6.22 -12.80 -24.85
N ALA A 404 -6.93 -13.93 -24.95
CA ALA A 404 -6.30 -15.24 -25.10
C ALA A 404 -5.42 -15.28 -26.36
N GLY A 405 -4.27 -15.95 -26.26
CA GLY A 405 -3.22 -15.98 -27.28
C GLY A 405 -2.19 -14.86 -27.14
N SER A 406 -2.39 -13.89 -26.24
CA SER A 406 -1.38 -12.85 -25.95
C SER A 406 -0.17 -13.43 -25.23
N GLU A 407 0.97 -12.76 -25.38
CA GLU A 407 2.20 -12.99 -24.65
C GLU A 407 2.54 -11.71 -23.89
N LEU A 408 2.72 -11.86 -22.58
CA LEU A 408 3.11 -10.79 -21.68
C LEU A 408 4.57 -11.01 -21.31
N VAL A 409 5.44 -10.03 -21.55
CA VAL A 409 6.88 -10.16 -21.37
C VAL A 409 7.42 -8.99 -20.57
N TRP A 410 8.11 -9.28 -19.47
CA TRP A 410 8.85 -8.31 -18.67
C TRP A 410 10.34 -8.53 -18.86
N ASN A 411 11.11 -7.44 -19.01
CA ASN A 411 12.54 -7.52 -19.25
C ASN A 411 13.29 -6.32 -18.65
N ASP A 412 14.32 -6.58 -17.85
CA ASP A 412 15.24 -5.57 -17.33
C ASP A 412 16.67 -5.70 -17.91
N GLY A 413 16.87 -6.62 -18.86
CA GLY A 413 18.19 -6.99 -19.38
C GLY A 413 18.62 -8.38 -18.87
N PRO A 414 19.08 -8.51 -17.62
CA PRO A 414 19.51 -9.80 -17.06
C PRO A 414 18.36 -10.76 -16.72
N THR A 415 17.14 -10.25 -16.56
CA THR A 415 15.96 -11.03 -16.21
C THR A 415 14.86 -10.82 -17.24
N ARG A 416 14.33 -11.93 -17.74
CA ARG A 416 13.13 -11.95 -18.58
C ARG A 416 12.08 -12.88 -18.00
N ILE A 417 10.86 -12.37 -17.84
CA ILE A 417 9.70 -13.11 -17.34
C ILE A 417 8.65 -13.13 -18.44
N GLU A 418 8.16 -14.32 -18.79
CA GLU A 418 7.13 -14.51 -19.81
C GLU A 418 5.89 -15.15 -19.17
N LEU A 419 4.72 -14.60 -19.52
CA LEU A 419 3.43 -15.16 -19.15
C LEU A 419 2.62 -15.37 -20.45
N PRO A 420 2.54 -16.61 -20.95
CA PRO A 420 1.66 -16.94 -22.08
C PRO A 420 0.20 -16.94 -21.60
N ALA A 421 -0.62 -16.08 -22.20
CA ALA A 421 -2.04 -15.95 -21.87
C ALA A 421 -2.86 -16.95 -22.68
N THR A 422 -2.99 -18.19 -22.20
CA THR A 422 -3.90 -19.19 -22.80
C THR A 422 -5.38 -18.81 -22.68
N ARG A 423 -5.69 -17.95 -21.70
CA ARG A 423 -7.01 -17.36 -21.43
C ARG A 423 -6.84 -15.84 -21.26
N PRO A 424 -7.91 -15.04 -21.28
CA PRO A 424 -7.81 -13.61 -21.01
C PRO A 424 -7.16 -13.33 -19.64
N VAL A 425 -6.28 -12.33 -19.59
CA VAL A 425 -5.58 -11.88 -18.37
C VAL A 425 -5.88 -10.41 -18.14
N ARG A 426 -6.20 -10.00 -16.92
CA ARG A 426 -6.43 -8.58 -16.62
C ARG A 426 -5.14 -7.95 -16.10
N LEU A 427 -4.73 -6.86 -16.73
CA LEU A 427 -3.59 -6.03 -16.40
C LEU A 427 -4.06 -4.91 -15.48
N ILE A 428 -3.85 -5.06 -14.17
CA ILE A 428 -4.19 -4.03 -13.18
C ILE A 428 -3.22 -2.85 -13.32
N HIS A 429 -1.94 -3.16 -13.48
CA HIS A 429 -0.92 -2.25 -13.98
C HIS A 429 0.22 -3.07 -14.60
N THR A 430 1.27 -2.41 -15.10
CA THR A 430 2.38 -3.10 -15.80
C THR A 430 3.13 -4.14 -14.97
N GLY A 431 2.86 -4.31 -13.68
CA GLY A 431 3.58 -5.24 -12.79
C GLY A 431 2.63 -6.09 -11.94
N LEU A 432 1.33 -6.02 -12.18
CA LEU A 432 0.32 -6.76 -11.43
C LEU A 432 -0.78 -7.22 -12.37
N VAL A 433 -0.99 -8.53 -12.38
CA VAL A 433 -2.02 -9.16 -13.22
C VAL A 433 -2.98 -9.98 -12.38
N GLU A 434 -4.22 -10.04 -12.83
CA GLU A 434 -5.24 -10.92 -12.30
C GLU A 434 -5.50 -12.05 -13.31
N ARG A 435 -5.54 -13.28 -12.79
CA ARG A 435 -5.84 -14.49 -13.55
C ARG A 435 -6.97 -15.24 -12.88
N HIS A 436 -7.88 -15.76 -13.70
CA HIS A 436 -8.90 -16.69 -13.26
C HIS A 436 -8.52 -18.11 -13.61
N LEU A 437 -8.94 -19.05 -12.77
CA LEU A 437 -8.85 -20.47 -13.07
C LEU A 437 -10.06 -20.91 -13.89
N GLU A 438 -9.78 -21.57 -15.01
CA GLU A 438 -10.74 -22.22 -15.90
C GLU A 438 -10.18 -23.58 -16.27
N GLN A 439 -10.98 -24.63 -16.09
CA GLN A 439 -10.55 -26.00 -16.40
C GLN A 439 -10.45 -26.21 -17.91
N ASP A 440 -9.42 -26.93 -18.31
CA ASP A 440 -9.29 -27.50 -19.66
C ASP A 440 -10.20 -28.74 -19.79
N GLU A 441 -10.21 -29.37 -20.97
CA GLU A 441 -11.07 -30.55 -21.25
C GLU A 441 -10.81 -31.73 -20.31
N ASP A 442 -9.61 -31.81 -19.72
CA ASP A 442 -9.22 -32.84 -18.76
C ASP A 442 -9.52 -32.47 -17.29
N GLY A 443 -10.22 -31.36 -17.05
CA GLY A 443 -10.63 -30.92 -15.72
C GLY A 443 -9.53 -30.23 -14.91
N VAL A 444 -8.39 -29.91 -15.53
CA VAL A 444 -7.27 -29.20 -14.88
C VAL A 444 -7.17 -27.77 -15.39
N ALA A 445 -7.07 -26.80 -14.50
CA ALA A 445 -6.77 -25.41 -14.84
C ALA A 445 -5.26 -25.17 -14.73
N ARG A 446 -4.62 -24.69 -15.79
CA ARG A 446 -3.15 -24.58 -15.87
C ARG A 446 -2.67 -23.15 -15.99
N LEU A 447 -1.77 -22.76 -15.10
CA LEU A 447 -1.02 -21.51 -15.20
C LEU A 447 0.46 -21.80 -15.41
N ARG A 448 1.09 -21.01 -16.28
CA ARG A 448 2.50 -21.09 -16.59
C ARG A 448 3.13 -19.70 -16.54
N THR A 449 4.32 -19.63 -15.94
CA THR A 449 5.21 -18.46 -15.96
C THR A 449 6.62 -18.95 -16.25
N VAL A 450 7.32 -18.32 -17.19
CA VAL A 450 8.68 -18.70 -17.61
C VAL A 450 9.66 -17.61 -17.17
N PHE A 451 10.75 -18.03 -16.55
CA PHE A 451 11.84 -17.19 -16.09
C PHE A 451 13.09 -17.52 -16.89
N ARG A 452 13.76 -16.47 -17.38
CA ARG A 452 15.10 -16.57 -17.95
C ARG A 452 15.96 -15.57 -17.20
N THR A 453 16.89 -16.11 -16.42
CA THR A 453 17.88 -15.34 -15.66
C THR A 453 19.25 -15.63 -16.24
N GLY A 454 20.06 -14.59 -16.42
CA GLY A 454 21.38 -14.76 -17.01
C GLY A 454 22.08 -13.44 -17.22
N ALA A 455 23.41 -13.47 -17.26
CA ALA A 455 24.21 -12.30 -17.56
C ALA A 455 24.21 -12.01 -19.06
N ASP A 456 23.08 -11.54 -19.61
CA ASP A 456 23.15 -10.78 -20.85
C ASP A 456 23.73 -9.40 -20.52
N ALA A 457 24.84 -9.09 -21.20
CA ALA A 457 25.77 -8.03 -20.87
C ALA A 457 25.07 -6.72 -20.49
N ARG A 458 25.41 -6.18 -19.31
CA ARG A 458 25.17 -4.77 -19.01
C ARG A 458 25.61 -3.96 -20.23
N PRO A 459 24.73 -3.17 -20.87
CA PRO A 459 25.20 -2.21 -21.83
C PRO A 459 26.23 -1.34 -21.11
N ALA A 460 27.44 -1.28 -21.66
CA ALA A 460 28.49 -0.42 -21.12
C ALA A 460 27.91 0.98 -20.96
N ALA A 461 28.05 1.55 -19.76
CA ALA A 461 27.69 2.93 -19.49
C ALA A 461 28.32 3.79 -20.58
N ARG A 462 27.49 4.38 -21.45
CA ARG A 462 28.00 5.35 -22.41
C ARG A 462 28.56 6.50 -21.59
N SER A 463 29.85 6.78 -21.77
CA SER A 463 30.46 7.99 -21.27
C SER A 463 29.70 9.17 -21.87
N ALA A 464 28.80 9.75 -21.08
CA ALA A 464 28.29 11.08 -21.35
C ALA A 464 29.49 12.05 -21.28
N ALA A 465 29.48 13.06 -22.14
CA ALA A 465 30.45 14.15 -22.07
C ALA A 465 30.48 14.71 -20.64
N ALA A 466 31.66 15.09 -20.15
CA ALA A 466 31.82 15.67 -18.81
C ALA A 466 30.81 16.82 -18.63
N PRO A 467 29.80 16.66 -17.76
CA PRO A 467 28.74 17.65 -17.64
C PRO A 467 29.31 18.95 -17.12
N GLN A 468 28.81 20.08 -17.61
CA GLN A 468 29.20 21.36 -17.04
C GLN A 468 28.47 21.56 -15.71
N PRO A 469 29.18 21.60 -14.57
CA PRO A 469 28.58 21.95 -13.29
C PRO A 469 28.05 23.38 -13.34
N VAL A 470 27.05 23.68 -12.52
CA VAL A 470 26.64 25.07 -12.32
C VAL A 470 27.77 25.80 -11.59
N ALA A 471 28.33 26.85 -12.20
CA ALA A 471 29.38 27.64 -11.57
C ALA A 471 28.82 28.43 -10.38
N GLY A 472 29.45 28.31 -9.20
CA GLY A 472 29.06 29.06 -8.02
C GLY A 472 29.61 28.46 -6.73
N THR A 473 29.42 29.19 -5.63
CA THR A 473 29.72 28.71 -4.27
C THR A 473 28.57 27.88 -3.73
N ARG A 474 28.87 26.70 -3.19
CA ARG A 474 27.89 25.84 -2.52
C ARG A 474 27.56 26.35 -1.11
N ALA A 475 26.30 26.28 -0.71
CA ALA A 475 25.89 26.45 0.68
C ALA A 475 24.85 25.41 1.09
N VAL A 476 25.15 24.63 2.13
CA VAL A 476 24.28 23.60 2.71
C VAL A 476 24.05 23.90 4.18
N LYS A 477 22.79 23.83 4.64
CA LYS A 477 22.41 24.04 6.05
C LYS A 477 21.71 22.81 6.60
N VAL A 478 22.32 22.19 7.61
CA VAL A 478 21.77 21.06 8.34
C VAL A 478 21.22 21.54 9.69
N GLN A 479 20.06 21.03 10.08
CA GLN A 479 19.39 21.39 11.33
C GLN A 479 18.86 20.14 12.03
N ALA A 480 19.34 19.89 13.24
CA ALA A 480 18.89 18.78 14.08
C ALA A 480 17.39 18.85 14.38
N ALA A 481 16.86 20.05 14.69
CA ALA A 481 15.44 20.28 14.93
C ALA A 481 14.53 19.98 13.72
N ALA A 482 15.10 19.91 12.51
CA ALA A 482 14.39 19.53 11.30
C ALA A 482 14.64 18.07 10.89
N ALA A 483 15.52 17.34 11.59
CA ALA A 483 16.04 16.04 11.22
C ALA A 483 16.72 16.00 9.83
N GLY A 484 17.28 17.13 9.36
CA GLY A 484 17.99 17.11 8.08
C GLY A 484 18.39 18.44 7.46
N VAL A 485 18.60 18.42 6.14
CA VAL A 485 19.02 19.60 5.37
C VAL A 485 17.83 20.50 5.11
N THR A 486 17.91 21.73 5.57
CA THR A 486 16.83 22.73 5.44
C THR A 486 17.05 23.68 4.27
N SER A 487 18.28 23.80 3.78
CA SER A 487 18.64 24.61 2.63
C SER A 487 19.86 24.02 1.92
N TRP A 488 19.80 23.99 0.58
CA TRP A 488 20.95 23.74 -0.28
C TRP A 488 20.83 24.65 -1.52
N THR A 489 21.88 25.43 -1.76
CA THR A 489 22.04 26.30 -2.93
C THR A 489 23.39 26.09 -3.61
N GLU A 490 23.41 26.18 -4.94
CA GLU A 490 24.61 26.20 -5.78
C GLU A 490 24.67 27.55 -6.50
N GLY A 491 25.49 28.48 -6.00
CA GLY A 491 25.44 29.87 -6.47
C GLY A 491 24.04 30.47 -6.31
N GLY A 492 23.38 30.80 -7.43
CA GLY A 492 22.00 31.32 -7.44
C GLY A 492 20.91 30.23 -7.49
N THR A 493 21.29 28.97 -7.74
CA THR A 493 20.35 27.86 -7.90
C THR A 493 19.89 27.36 -6.55
N LYS A 494 18.58 27.38 -6.31
CA LYS A 494 17.97 26.73 -5.14
C LYS A 494 17.67 25.27 -5.49
N VAL A 495 18.33 24.34 -4.79
CA VAL A 495 18.27 22.90 -5.08
C VAL A 495 17.11 22.22 -4.36
N LEU A 496 16.94 22.50 -3.06
CA LEU A 496 15.94 21.86 -2.22
C LEU A 496 14.78 22.80 -1.87
N ARG A 497 13.59 22.22 -1.73
CA ARG A 497 12.44 22.87 -1.11
C ARG A 497 12.31 22.39 0.33
N SER A 498 11.99 23.26 1.27
CA SER A 498 11.79 22.88 2.67
C SER A 498 10.74 23.79 3.32
N PRO A 499 9.89 23.27 4.24
CA PRO A 499 8.94 24.08 4.99
C PRO A 499 9.54 24.65 6.29
N HIS A 500 10.76 24.24 6.68
CA HIS A 500 11.43 24.68 7.90
C HIS A 500 11.41 26.21 8.05
N PRO A 501 11.11 26.77 9.25
CA PRO A 501 10.95 26.10 10.56
C PRO A 501 9.57 25.51 10.83
N ARG A 502 8.69 25.41 9.83
CA ARG A 502 7.35 24.82 9.98
C ARG A 502 7.34 23.34 9.61
N THR A 503 6.31 22.65 10.07
CA THR A 503 5.93 21.30 9.62
C THR A 503 4.74 21.39 8.67
N ARG A 504 4.74 20.62 7.59
CA ARG A 504 3.64 20.53 6.62
C ARG A 504 3.44 19.11 6.15
N ALA A 505 2.33 18.83 5.48
CA ALA A 505 2.19 17.60 4.71
C ALA A 505 2.90 17.72 3.35
N PHE A 506 3.51 16.62 2.90
CA PHE A 506 4.06 16.46 1.55
C PHE A 506 3.62 15.11 0.98
N GLY A 507 2.72 15.11 -0.02
CA GLY A 507 2.09 13.86 -0.46
C GLY A 507 1.41 13.16 0.70
N CYS A 508 1.79 11.91 0.96
CA CYS A 508 1.28 11.11 2.08
C CYS A 508 2.14 11.19 3.35
N ASN A 509 3.23 11.97 3.33
CA ASN A 509 3.97 12.30 4.56
C ASN A 509 3.25 13.44 5.31
N PRO A 510 2.72 13.21 6.52
CA PRO A 510 1.98 14.23 7.26
C PRO A 510 2.88 15.20 8.04
N ARG A 511 4.20 14.91 8.16
CA ARG A 511 5.14 15.61 9.05
C ARG A 511 6.44 16.02 8.35
N TRP A 512 6.36 16.54 7.12
CA TRP A 512 7.50 17.03 6.36
C TRP A 512 8.08 18.32 6.96
N THR A 513 9.39 18.32 7.22
CA THR A 513 10.14 19.40 7.90
C THR A 513 11.40 19.86 7.16
N ALA A 514 12.08 18.97 6.43
CA ALA A 514 13.38 19.23 5.80
C ALA A 514 13.35 18.97 4.29
N GLY A 515 14.28 19.57 3.54
CA GLY A 515 14.41 19.36 2.11
C GLY A 515 15.10 18.05 1.74
N MET A 516 15.93 17.54 2.65
CA MET A 516 16.55 16.22 2.57
C MET A 516 16.70 15.62 3.97
N TRP A 517 16.29 14.37 4.15
CA TRP A 517 16.29 13.66 5.43
C TRP A 517 16.37 12.14 5.24
N VAL A 518 16.60 11.39 6.32
CA VAL A 518 16.75 9.93 6.28
C VAL A 518 15.67 9.27 7.13
N THR A 519 15.14 8.14 6.65
CA THR A 519 14.29 7.24 7.45
C THR A 519 14.69 5.78 7.25
N ARG A 520 14.34 4.95 8.24
CA ARG A 520 14.20 3.50 8.05
C ARG A 520 12.81 3.24 7.48
N GLU A 521 12.73 2.37 6.50
CA GLU A 521 11.48 2.01 5.84
C GLU A 521 11.31 0.49 5.83
N HIS A 522 10.06 0.05 5.68
CA HIS A 522 9.74 -1.32 5.33
C HIS A 522 10.28 -1.66 3.94
N GLY A 523 10.43 -2.96 3.70
CA GLY A 523 10.90 -3.56 2.46
C GLY A 523 10.07 -3.10 1.29
N ARG A 524 10.74 -2.64 0.23
CA ARG A 524 10.06 -2.21 -1.00
C ARG A 524 9.27 -3.32 -1.70
N PHE A 525 9.46 -4.57 -1.29
CA PHE A 525 8.74 -5.77 -1.75
C PHE A 525 7.71 -6.30 -0.76
N SER A 526 7.58 -5.69 0.41
CA SER A 526 6.54 -6.07 1.37
C SER A 526 5.17 -5.90 0.71
N LEU A 527 4.41 -6.99 0.63
CA LEU A 527 3.05 -6.97 0.07
C LEU A 527 2.13 -6.06 0.90
N ALA A 528 2.27 -6.14 2.23
CA ALA A 528 1.37 -5.45 3.15
C ALA A 528 1.60 -3.93 3.19
N THR A 529 2.87 -3.51 3.11
CA THR A 529 3.28 -2.11 3.32
C THR A 529 3.93 -1.49 2.09
N GLY A 530 4.81 -2.20 1.38
CA GLY A 530 5.70 -1.63 0.38
C GLY A 530 6.59 -0.50 0.95
N LEU A 531 7.23 0.27 0.08
CA LEU A 531 8.07 1.38 0.51
C LEU A 531 7.21 2.55 1.03
N GLY A 532 7.46 3.03 2.25
CA GLY A 532 6.75 4.14 2.87
C GLY A 532 7.11 5.52 2.28
N TRP A 533 6.68 6.60 2.95
CA TRP A 533 6.73 7.99 2.45
C TRP A 533 7.72 8.90 3.19
N GLY A 534 8.68 8.34 3.91
CA GLY A 534 9.66 9.13 4.65
C GLY A 534 9.07 9.84 5.85
N VAL A 535 8.10 9.22 6.53
CA VAL A 535 7.53 9.80 7.75
C VAL A 535 8.57 9.67 8.86
N PRO A 536 9.14 10.77 9.37
CA PRO A 536 10.16 10.68 10.40
C PRO A 536 9.53 10.15 11.69
N THR A 537 10.23 9.23 12.34
CA THR A 537 9.96 8.85 13.71
C THR A 537 10.18 10.05 14.64
N ALA A 538 9.42 10.10 15.74
CA ALA A 538 9.53 11.16 16.72
C ALA A 538 10.81 10.93 17.57
N GLY A 539 11.95 11.38 17.06
CA GLY A 539 13.26 11.19 17.69
C GLY A 539 14.04 12.50 17.85
N GLY A 540 14.77 12.61 18.96
CA GLY A 540 15.67 13.73 19.26
C GLY A 540 16.94 13.65 18.44
N TRP A 541 16.85 14.03 17.16
CA TRP A 541 18.01 14.17 16.30
C TRP A 541 19.04 15.12 16.93
N GLU A 542 20.30 14.72 16.93
CA GLU A 542 21.43 15.44 17.48
C GLU A 542 22.41 15.84 16.38
N GLN A 543 23.03 17.01 16.53
CA GLN A 543 24.07 17.46 15.61
C GLN A 543 25.43 16.91 16.05
N LYS A 544 26.04 16.07 15.21
CA LYS A 544 27.41 15.54 15.42
C LYS A 544 28.46 16.63 15.14
N HIS A 545 28.29 17.31 14.00
CA HIS A 545 29.12 18.39 13.50
C HIS A 545 28.29 19.20 12.46
N PRO A 546 28.80 20.29 11.86
CA PRO A 546 27.97 21.17 11.02
C PRO A 546 27.16 20.51 9.90
N LEU A 547 27.65 19.38 9.35
CA LEU A 547 27.02 18.64 8.24
C LEU A 547 26.69 17.18 8.59
N GLY A 548 26.64 16.83 9.87
CA GLY A 548 26.38 15.46 10.33
C GLY A 548 25.31 15.40 11.42
N LEU A 549 24.42 14.42 11.30
CA LEU A 549 23.33 14.17 12.24
C LEU A 549 23.33 12.73 12.75
N ALA A 550 22.79 12.56 13.95
CA ALA A 550 22.55 11.24 14.53
C ALA A 550 21.18 11.20 15.22
N ALA A 551 20.50 10.07 15.13
CA ALA A 551 19.34 9.71 15.93
C ALA A 551 19.70 8.46 16.75
N PRO A 552 20.28 8.63 17.97
CA PRO A 552 20.81 7.50 18.75
C PRO A 552 19.75 6.44 19.06
N HIS A 553 18.52 6.87 19.37
CA HIS A 553 17.40 5.96 19.65
C HIS A 553 16.96 5.12 18.46
N GLU A 554 17.08 5.68 17.25
CA GLU A 554 16.72 5.00 16.00
C GLU A 554 17.89 4.20 15.42
N ARG A 555 19.10 4.42 15.98
CA ARG A 555 20.38 3.91 15.50
C ARG A 555 20.61 4.27 14.03
N ILE A 556 20.39 5.54 13.70
CA ILE A 556 20.66 6.11 12.37
C ILE A 556 21.69 7.24 12.54
N ASP A 557 22.69 7.27 11.68
CA ASP A 557 23.60 8.39 11.53
C ASP A 557 23.86 8.69 10.06
N TRP A 558 24.03 9.97 9.73
CA TRP A 558 24.35 10.36 8.36
C TRP A 558 25.15 11.64 8.31
N GLU A 559 25.95 11.74 7.25
CA GLU A 559 26.88 12.83 7.01
C GLU A 559 26.75 13.33 5.56
N VAL A 560 26.85 14.64 5.42
CA VAL A 560 26.92 15.31 4.11
C VAL A 560 28.32 15.84 3.90
N THR A 561 29.04 15.28 2.93
CA THR A 561 30.28 15.84 2.42
C THR A 561 29.94 16.79 1.27
N ALA A 562 30.10 18.10 1.50
CA ALA A 562 29.74 19.15 0.54
C ALA A 562 30.94 20.07 0.25
N PRO A 563 31.81 19.73 -0.73
CA PRO A 563 32.91 20.60 -1.16
C PRO A 563 32.42 22.00 -1.56
N GLU A 564 33.23 23.04 -1.34
CA GLU A 564 32.83 24.42 -1.68
C GLU A 564 32.56 24.62 -3.18
N SER A 565 33.30 23.88 -4.01
CA SER A 565 33.17 23.88 -5.47
C SER A 565 31.98 23.04 -5.90
N ALA A 566 31.08 23.66 -6.67
CA ALA A 566 29.97 22.98 -7.33
C ALA A 566 30.41 21.97 -8.41
N ALA A 567 31.69 21.97 -8.80
CA ALA A 567 32.25 20.98 -9.74
C ALA A 567 32.42 19.59 -9.12
N GLU A 568 32.49 19.50 -7.80
CA GLU A 568 32.54 18.23 -7.07
C GLU A 568 31.14 17.89 -6.54
N PRO A 569 30.69 16.63 -6.68
CA PRO A 569 29.37 16.22 -6.20
C PRO A 569 29.26 16.32 -4.67
N VAL A 570 28.05 16.58 -4.17
CA VAL A 570 27.72 16.36 -2.76
C VAL A 570 27.63 14.86 -2.54
N ARG A 571 28.32 14.35 -1.53
CA ARG A 571 28.23 12.96 -1.10
C ARG A 571 27.43 12.88 0.20
N VAL A 572 26.47 11.97 0.26
CA VAL A 572 25.69 11.69 1.47
C VAL A 572 25.94 10.26 1.89
N ASP A 573 26.51 10.07 3.07
CA ASP A 573 26.78 8.76 3.67
C ASP A 573 25.79 8.52 4.80
N VAL A 574 25.09 7.39 4.75
CA VAL A 574 24.06 6.98 5.71
C VAL A 574 24.45 5.64 6.31
N ARG A 575 24.36 5.54 7.65
CA ARG A 575 24.60 4.33 8.42
C ARG A 575 23.44 4.07 9.34
N ALA A 576 22.93 2.84 9.30
CA ALA A 576 21.86 2.37 10.17
C ALA A 576 22.12 0.92 10.56
N PRO A 577 23.01 0.65 11.55
CA PRO A 577 23.41 -0.70 11.97
C PRO A 577 22.29 -1.51 12.65
N GLY A 578 21.09 -0.95 12.78
CA GLY A 578 19.91 -1.65 13.28
C GLY A 578 18.78 -1.74 12.27
N ALA A 579 18.97 -1.28 11.02
CA ALA A 579 17.97 -1.40 9.97
C ALA A 579 17.81 -2.85 9.56
N GLU A 580 16.57 -3.31 9.45
CA GLU A 580 16.24 -4.71 9.10
C GLU A 580 15.88 -4.86 7.63
N GLU A 581 15.31 -3.81 7.02
CA GLU A 581 14.77 -3.88 5.66
C GLU A 581 15.36 -2.80 4.74
N GLU A 582 14.94 -1.54 4.89
CA GLU A 582 15.38 -0.46 3.98
C GLU A 582 15.80 0.79 4.74
N VAL A 583 16.74 1.52 4.14
CA VAL A 583 17.07 2.89 4.53
C VAL A 583 16.95 3.79 3.32
N VAL A 584 16.33 4.95 3.52
CA VAL A 584 16.02 5.87 2.43
C VAL A 584 16.47 7.27 2.77
N LEU A 585 17.25 7.85 1.85
CA LEU A 585 17.51 9.29 1.80
C LEU A 585 16.41 9.94 0.96
N TRP A 586 15.54 10.69 1.60
CA TRP A 586 14.47 11.43 0.94
C TRP A 586 14.92 12.83 0.54
N ILE A 587 14.49 13.27 -0.64
CA ILE A 587 14.85 14.57 -1.21
C ILE A 587 13.59 15.21 -1.83
N THR A 588 13.37 16.49 -1.53
CA THR A 588 12.31 17.30 -2.14
C THR A 588 12.94 18.40 -3.01
N PRO A 589 13.17 18.12 -4.30
CA PRO A 589 13.83 19.09 -5.18
C PRO A 589 12.95 20.33 -5.41
N ASN A 590 13.59 21.47 -5.58
CA ASN A 590 12.93 22.74 -5.88
C ASN A 590 12.51 22.78 -7.35
N THR A 591 11.35 22.19 -7.62
CA THR A 591 10.80 21.97 -8.97
C THR A 591 9.50 22.77 -9.18
N PRO A 592 9.16 23.09 -10.43
CA PRO A 592 7.80 23.48 -10.79
C PRO A 592 6.82 22.31 -10.54
N SER A 593 5.51 22.57 -10.55
CA SER A 593 4.48 21.54 -10.30
C SER A 593 4.49 20.40 -11.32
N ARG A 594 5.02 20.65 -12.51
CA ARG A 594 5.34 19.66 -13.54
C ARG A 594 6.76 19.90 -13.98
N THR A 595 7.56 18.86 -14.05
CA THR A 595 8.98 18.98 -14.41
C THR A 595 9.44 17.80 -15.23
N ALA A 596 10.47 18.01 -16.05
CA ALA A 596 11.12 16.95 -16.79
C ALA A 596 12.02 16.14 -15.87
N VAL A 597 12.03 14.83 -16.06
CA VAL A 597 12.91 13.86 -15.40
C VAL A 597 13.58 12.99 -16.44
N VAL A 598 14.85 12.66 -16.21
CA VAL A 598 15.62 11.69 -17.00
C VAL A 598 16.01 10.55 -16.08
N LEU A 599 15.73 9.32 -16.48
CA LEU A 599 15.93 8.12 -15.70
C LEU A 599 16.89 7.18 -16.41
N ASP A 600 17.73 6.50 -15.65
CA ASP A 600 18.38 5.27 -16.08
C ASP A 600 17.51 4.11 -15.60
N SER A 601 16.72 3.54 -16.51
CA SER A 601 15.88 2.38 -16.25
C SER A 601 16.55 1.17 -16.88
N ALA A 602 17.21 0.36 -16.04
CA ALA A 602 17.87 -0.87 -16.44
C ALA A 602 18.90 -0.66 -17.60
N GLY A 603 19.74 0.37 -17.48
CA GLY A 603 20.77 0.72 -18.46
C GLY A 603 20.24 1.52 -19.66
N THR A 604 18.95 1.86 -19.66
CA THR A 604 18.31 2.62 -20.74
C THR A 604 17.86 3.98 -20.25
N ARG A 605 18.37 5.03 -20.91
CA ARG A 605 17.95 6.42 -20.68
C ARG A 605 16.50 6.64 -21.13
N ARG A 606 15.65 7.13 -20.22
CA ARG A 606 14.25 7.46 -20.48
C ARG A 606 13.96 8.89 -20.03
N GLU A 607 13.32 9.68 -20.90
CA GLU A 607 12.86 11.03 -20.55
C GLU A 607 11.35 11.00 -20.29
N LEU A 608 10.93 11.56 -19.15
CA LEU A 608 9.53 11.65 -18.76
C LEU A 608 9.20 13.07 -18.26
N ASP A 609 7.92 13.43 -18.31
CA ASP A 609 7.37 14.53 -17.54
C ASP A 609 6.77 13.96 -16.25
N SER A 610 6.94 14.67 -15.13
CA SER A 610 6.49 14.21 -13.82
C SER A 610 4.97 13.99 -13.76
N SER A 611 4.18 14.60 -14.65
CA SER A 611 2.73 14.35 -14.74
C SER A 611 2.36 13.00 -15.35
N MET A 612 3.31 12.28 -15.95
CA MET A 612 3.04 11.02 -16.63
C MET A 612 3.13 9.79 -15.72
N PHE A 613 3.63 9.92 -14.49
CA PHE A 613 3.76 8.80 -13.56
C PHE A 613 3.39 9.22 -12.14
N ARG A 614 2.85 8.28 -11.37
CA ARG A 614 2.68 8.41 -9.92
C ARG A 614 3.96 8.05 -9.18
N GLN A 615 4.57 6.93 -9.57
CA GLN A 615 5.80 6.38 -9.02
C GLN A 615 6.63 5.78 -10.15
N VAL A 616 7.95 5.89 -10.10
CA VAL A 616 8.85 5.18 -11.01
C VAL A 616 10.17 4.89 -10.31
N TRP A 617 10.83 3.81 -10.70
CA TRP A 617 12.11 3.39 -10.16
C TRP A 617 13.20 3.48 -11.23
N ALA A 618 14.43 3.77 -10.79
CA ALA A 618 15.57 3.94 -11.67
C ALA A 618 16.88 3.61 -10.93
N ALA A 619 17.93 3.27 -11.66
CA ALA A 619 19.28 3.14 -11.11
C ALA A 619 19.87 4.52 -10.76
N ALA A 620 19.54 5.53 -11.56
CA ALA A 620 19.88 6.93 -11.36
C ALA A 620 18.80 7.84 -11.96
N ALA A 621 18.70 9.07 -11.47
CA ALA A 621 17.74 10.04 -11.99
C ALA A 621 18.27 11.48 -11.97
N ALA A 622 17.94 12.23 -13.01
CA ALA A 622 18.13 13.67 -13.08
C ALA A 622 16.78 14.38 -13.17
N VAL A 623 16.58 15.40 -12.33
CA VAL A 623 15.33 16.16 -12.23
C VAL A 623 15.59 17.62 -12.55
N ARG A 624 14.79 18.20 -13.45
CA ARG A 624 14.90 19.62 -13.78
C ARG A 624 14.37 20.50 -12.65
N LEU A 625 15.21 21.40 -12.17
CA LEU A 625 14.91 22.40 -11.14
C LEU A 625 14.18 23.62 -11.73
N ALA A 626 13.62 24.46 -10.84
CA ALA A 626 12.82 25.61 -11.22
C ALA A 626 13.55 26.68 -12.07
N ASP A 627 14.88 26.75 -11.96
CA ASP A 627 15.72 27.65 -12.77
C ASP A 627 16.19 27.03 -14.09
N GLY A 628 15.81 25.78 -14.36
CA GLY A 628 16.17 25.03 -15.55
C GLY A 628 17.43 24.17 -15.44
N SER A 629 18.19 24.27 -14.34
CA SER A 629 19.28 23.34 -14.02
C SER A 629 18.76 21.95 -13.67
N TRP A 630 19.64 20.97 -13.49
CA TRP A 630 19.29 19.57 -13.24
C TRP A 630 19.97 19.07 -11.96
N LEU A 631 19.17 18.53 -11.03
CA LEU A 631 19.66 17.76 -9.89
C LEU A 631 19.80 16.29 -10.29
N ASP A 632 21.03 15.80 -10.30
CA ASP A 632 21.38 14.41 -10.52
C ASP A 632 21.50 13.65 -9.19
N CYS A 633 20.95 12.44 -9.14
CA CYS A 633 20.96 11.55 -8.00
C CYS A 633 21.39 10.14 -8.44
N ARG A 634 22.48 9.61 -7.86
CA ARG A 634 22.97 8.25 -8.15
C ARG A 634 23.72 7.63 -6.96
N PRO A 635 23.83 6.29 -6.89
CA PRO A 635 24.70 5.63 -5.91
C PRO A 635 26.17 6.04 -6.07
N ALA A 636 26.92 6.17 -4.97
CA ALA A 636 28.28 6.69 -4.96
C ALA A 636 29.39 5.65 -5.23
N GLY A 637 29.09 4.36 -5.30
CA GLY A 637 30.10 3.29 -5.36
C GLY A 637 29.74 2.11 -6.28
N GLU A 638 30.77 1.47 -6.83
CA GLU A 638 30.65 0.19 -7.53
C GLU A 638 30.40 -0.91 -6.50
N GLY A 639 29.21 -1.52 -6.52
CA GLY A 639 28.78 -2.50 -5.50
C GLY A 639 27.44 -2.18 -4.82
N ALA A 640 26.82 -1.05 -5.16
CA ALA A 640 25.48 -0.68 -4.70
C ALA A 640 24.36 -1.49 -5.38
N GLY A 641 24.51 -2.82 -5.52
CA GLY A 641 23.69 -3.67 -6.39
C GLY A 641 22.19 -3.69 -6.10
N ALA A 642 21.77 -3.27 -4.90
CA ALA A 642 20.36 -3.13 -4.50
C ALA A 642 19.92 -1.66 -4.31
N ALA A 643 20.80 -0.70 -4.56
CA ALA A 643 20.48 0.72 -4.43
C ALA A 643 19.71 1.20 -5.66
N GLU A 644 18.58 1.86 -5.43
CA GLU A 644 17.74 2.41 -6.49
C GLU A 644 17.21 3.79 -6.09
N VAL A 645 16.79 4.57 -7.08
CA VAL A 645 16.11 5.84 -6.90
C VAL A 645 14.63 5.64 -7.22
N VAL A 646 13.76 5.95 -6.26
CA VAL A 646 12.31 6.05 -6.48
C VAL A 646 11.93 7.52 -6.64
N LEU A 647 11.08 7.82 -7.62
CA LEU A 647 10.50 9.15 -7.83
C LEU A 647 9.00 9.04 -7.68
N ARG A 648 8.40 9.92 -6.86
CA ARG A 648 6.95 10.01 -6.65
C ARG A 648 6.43 11.40 -6.96
N THR A 649 5.45 11.48 -7.85
CA THR A 649 4.76 12.73 -8.13
C THR A 649 3.57 12.89 -7.19
N THR A 650 3.49 14.04 -6.53
CA THR A 650 2.40 14.37 -5.61
C THR A 650 1.81 15.74 -5.93
N ALA A 651 0.62 16.03 -5.41
CA ALA A 651 0.06 17.38 -5.48
C ALA A 651 0.96 18.44 -4.79
N SER A 652 1.80 18.03 -3.85
CA SER A 652 2.77 18.90 -3.18
C SER A 652 4.06 19.10 -3.97
N GLY A 653 4.33 18.31 -5.02
CA GLY A 653 5.57 18.32 -5.80
C GLY A 653 6.19 16.92 -5.91
N LEU A 654 7.39 16.85 -6.49
CA LEU A 654 8.15 15.62 -6.65
C LEU A 654 8.87 15.23 -5.34
N LEU A 655 8.81 13.96 -4.97
CA LEU A 655 9.60 13.33 -3.90
C LEU A 655 10.57 12.34 -4.55
N ILE A 656 11.84 12.40 -4.16
CA ILE A 656 12.86 11.42 -4.55
C ILE A 656 13.23 10.64 -3.30
N GLY A 657 13.29 9.31 -3.39
CA GLY A 657 13.86 8.45 -2.36
C GLY A 657 15.06 7.71 -2.94
N CYS A 658 16.23 7.89 -2.33
CA CYS A 658 17.40 7.10 -2.66
C CYS A 658 17.45 5.92 -1.68
N VAL A 659 17.05 4.74 -2.18
CA VAL A 659 16.65 3.57 -1.39
C VAL A 659 17.78 2.55 -1.39
N ALA A 660 18.22 2.12 -0.21
CA ALA A 660 19.24 1.09 -0.02
C ALA A 660 18.75 0.00 0.92
N ALA A 661 18.88 -1.24 0.47
CA ALA A 661 18.52 -2.41 1.26
C ALA A 661 19.50 -2.60 2.43
N ALA A 662 18.96 -3.02 3.57
CA ALA A 662 19.76 -3.46 4.71
C ALA A 662 20.36 -4.85 4.41
N GLY A 663 21.62 -5.02 4.82
CA GLY A 663 22.27 -6.32 4.89
C GLY A 663 22.21 -6.92 6.30
N PRO A 664 22.90 -8.06 6.53
CA PRO A 664 22.94 -8.72 7.84
C PRO A 664 23.40 -7.83 9.00
N ASP A 665 24.27 -6.86 8.72
CA ASP A 665 24.84 -5.94 9.71
C ASP A 665 24.13 -4.56 9.73
N GLY A 666 22.96 -4.45 9.10
CA GLY A 666 22.23 -3.21 8.89
C GLY A 666 22.49 -2.59 7.52
N ALA A 667 22.18 -1.30 7.37
CA ALA A 667 22.34 -0.58 6.10
C ALA A 667 23.50 0.43 6.16
N GLU A 668 24.36 0.41 5.15
CA GLU A 668 25.29 1.50 4.84
C GLU A 668 25.09 1.89 3.38
N ALA A 669 24.85 3.18 3.14
CA ALA A 669 24.53 3.69 1.81
C ALA A 669 25.25 5.00 1.55
N SER A 670 25.79 5.14 0.34
CA SER A 670 26.46 6.35 -0.11
C SER A 670 25.84 6.83 -1.41
N TRP A 671 25.45 8.10 -1.44
CA TRP A 671 24.78 8.73 -2.57
C TRP A 671 25.56 9.93 -3.07
N GLN A 672 25.65 10.09 -4.39
CA GLN A 672 26.18 11.27 -5.05
C GLN A 672 25.03 12.11 -5.58
N LEU A 673 25.06 13.40 -5.24
CA LEU A 673 24.10 14.41 -5.67
C LEU A 673 24.86 15.56 -6.33
N ALA A 674 24.47 15.96 -7.53
CA ALA A 674 25.16 17.02 -8.27
C ALA A 674 24.19 17.90 -9.04
N VAL A 675 24.59 19.15 -9.32
CA VAL A 675 23.76 20.11 -10.07
C VAL A 675 24.46 20.50 -11.36
N HIS A 676 23.78 20.27 -12.46
CA HIS A 676 24.31 20.43 -13.82
C HIS A 676 23.41 21.34 -14.66
N ARG A 677 23.96 21.86 -15.76
CA ARG A 677 23.17 22.61 -16.75
C ARG A 677 22.34 21.70 -17.65
N GLU A 678 22.73 20.44 -17.77
CA GLU A 678 22.14 19.42 -18.63
C GLU A 678 22.02 18.10 -17.85
N PRO A 679 21.08 17.21 -18.20
CA PRO A 679 20.93 15.92 -17.51
C PRO A 679 22.10 14.98 -17.82
N VAL A 680 22.58 14.25 -16.80
CA VAL A 680 23.80 13.41 -16.85
C VAL A 680 23.50 11.91 -16.82
N VAL A 681 22.23 11.56 -16.73
CA VAL A 681 21.74 10.18 -16.66
C VAL A 681 21.61 9.57 -18.05
#